data_AF-A0A0D2CFK1-F1
#
_entry.id   AF-A0A0D2CFK1-F1
#
_cell.length_a   1.000
_cell.length_b   1.000
_cell.length_c   1.000
_cell.angle_alpha   90.00
_cell.angle_beta   90.00
_cell.angle_gamma   90.00
#
_symmetry.space_group_name_H-M   'P 1'
#
loop_
_entity.id
_entity.type
_entity.pdbx_description
1 polymer ?
#
loop_
_entity_poly.entity_id
_entity_poly.type
_entity_poly.pdbx_seq_one_letter_code
_entity_poly.pdbx_strand_id
1 'polypeptide(L)'
;MSSVSAGNGLLYEPLKNSGSIGYLEYVDVTPLIGREYPKAKLKDILLAPNFEQQLRDLAITICERGVVFFRARQDDLTIQEQKRITDLLGKLTRRPTENGLHVFPIFRDPNYLPMADGVKDAEIYMINTEAAKKMYKHIPNPNLHKSPEPRDLGREWHSDLLWERNPADFSFLRMESTAPTGGDTLWVNMYEIYDRISPSFRGYLETLTQTCGQPVLSRASEEGGYEIMEPRGSPLNVGNTFVHTHPLVRTHPVTGWKALFAGTGIHCMKINDVYAHEDALIRDYITRLITTNHDCIARMHWTEQAVAIWSNECTMHAATPDNHLVPGNRTASRSTGIGLMPYLDPNSRTRHLQGSAAPLVQQNVNRTSSQPEAIGAQERGFNEDPQLAVETLLQRTDDLYPCASEEVEEAQGIRTCLAPDSALALEADCPRSGLPEGQSDGLGGEHLNLDFLEDWVFPDPSPPSSLCPEAATATLEDDLPNSHLAQYRLQDQRSTAPASDELLVVVSEAELGAAEANLALLSAGHGLNDVSLPSRYAVTRYIRAYSRFCDPHAPIVPLQTFNISTAHPILILAVLSLGATYLDEADVSSGLFSLAQRLLARYDENLDIGEEDCRRHSAWELPARLLLCLYAALGGNASIRRRANQWFATITDIVPDVVRDISKTPEESWTRWLEQQATIRCVAWSIVTAAMLQSLEGGAVFDIRISTLDVPLPGPTEEWMASQAAWLARKPPTRPQTTLCQAVHDLLHGRPVSEHVGSFGLLTVIAALQRRACSIDLLPTGPRPSSICDTVTLLDNALRLWEDSWRIHQQDSPSRAGLDPIMVDGLAILNSAYYNLVCGNQIRWMRRTVRSPRASVSPVEFATSTFAFDPALLERELVRAVRSLGLRARHGIKHINRIGQLRYAAYQQLSGAEGCFLFAWYSLGRKRAQPVLMRECNFPLFQQTVKETAHELRGSGIHGCDDVSTIMRGYEELLGGTTIWPVSRTLFEQFQTARRLLEESNAD
;
A
#
# COMPACT_ATOMS: atom_id res chain seq x y z
N MET A 1 26.25 32.48 -17.38
CA MET A 1 27.07 31.80 -16.36
C MET A 1 28.47 32.39 -16.41
N SER A 2 28.80 33.31 -15.51
CA SER A 2 30.16 33.77 -15.25
C SER A 2 30.65 33.08 -13.99
N SER A 3 31.74 32.32 -14.10
CA SER A 3 32.37 31.57 -13.02
C SER A 3 32.89 32.50 -11.92
N VAL A 4 32.20 32.51 -10.77
CA VAL A 4 32.75 33.06 -9.52
C VAL A 4 33.49 31.92 -8.83
N SER A 5 34.76 32.16 -8.51
CA SER A 5 35.63 31.25 -7.76
C SER A 5 34.96 30.72 -6.50
N ALA A 6 34.94 29.40 -6.32
CA ALA A 6 34.49 28.74 -5.10
C ALA A 6 35.37 29.15 -3.92
N GLY A 7 34.92 30.13 -3.13
CA GLY A 7 35.45 30.38 -1.80
C GLY A 7 34.96 29.31 -0.83
N ASN A 8 35.83 28.87 0.09
CA ASN A 8 35.57 27.85 1.12
C ASN A 8 34.56 28.28 2.23
N GLY A 9 33.62 29.17 1.95
CA GLY A 9 32.69 29.75 2.94
C GLY A 9 31.24 29.82 2.45
N LEU A 10 30.32 30.13 3.36
CA LEU A 10 28.91 30.38 3.02
C LEU A 10 28.78 31.67 2.20
N LEU A 11 27.82 31.71 1.28
CA LEU A 11 27.48 32.91 0.51
C LEU A 11 27.09 34.08 1.43
N TYR A 12 26.37 33.77 2.52
CA TYR A 12 26.07 34.71 3.59
C TYR A 12 26.39 34.08 4.94
N GLU A 13 27.22 34.76 5.71
CA GLU A 13 27.48 34.38 7.10
C GLU A 13 26.20 34.51 7.97
N PRO A 14 25.91 33.52 8.84
CA PRO A 14 24.76 33.57 9.74
C PRO A 14 24.76 34.82 10.63
N LEU A 15 23.61 35.48 10.75
CA LEU A 15 23.46 36.64 11.62
C LEU A 15 23.39 36.21 13.08
N LYS A 16 24.12 36.92 13.94
CA LYS A 16 24.07 36.73 15.39
C LYS A 16 23.05 37.65 16.04
N ASN A 17 22.28 37.08 16.95
CA ASN A 17 21.36 37.80 17.83
C ASN A 17 22.17 38.59 18.88
N SER A 18 21.85 39.87 19.09
CA SER A 18 22.53 40.69 20.09
C SER A 18 21.93 40.56 21.51
N GLY A 19 20.78 39.92 21.64
CA GLY A 19 20.05 39.77 22.90
C GLY A 19 19.25 41.02 23.30
N SER A 20 19.07 41.99 22.40
CA SER A 20 18.43 43.28 22.69
C SER A 20 16.95 43.17 23.06
N ILE A 21 16.29 42.07 22.70
CA ILE A 21 14.92 41.74 23.08
C ILE A 21 14.84 40.74 24.24
N GLY A 22 15.96 40.40 24.89
CA GLY A 22 16.02 39.41 25.98
C GLY A 22 15.23 39.83 27.24
N TYR A 23 14.84 41.11 27.32
CA TYR A 23 13.96 41.62 28.39
C TYR A 23 12.49 41.24 28.20
N LEU A 24 12.08 40.78 27.01
CA LEU A 24 10.71 40.37 26.73
C LEU A 24 10.43 38.99 27.32
N GLU A 25 9.38 38.89 28.14
CA GLU A 25 8.86 37.62 28.62
C GLU A 25 8.34 36.78 27.44
N TYR A 26 8.76 35.52 27.37
CA TYR A 26 8.34 34.61 26.31
C TYR A 26 8.10 33.19 26.81
N VAL A 27 7.34 32.43 26.01
CA VAL A 27 7.15 30.98 26.13
C VAL A 27 7.42 30.35 24.77
N ASP A 28 8.30 29.35 24.70
CA ASP A 28 8.45 28.57 23.48
C ASP A 28 7.27 27.58 23.36
N VAL A 29 6.52 27.66 22.26
CA VAL A 29 5.28 26.89 22.07
C VAL A 29 5.56 25.39 21.95
N THR A 30 6.64 25.06 21.25
CA THR A 30 7.25 23.72 21.22
C THR A 30 8.76 23.87 21.28
N PRO A 31 9.54 22.81 21.59
CA PRO A 31 10.99 22.88 21.49
C PRO A 31 11.49 23.24 20.08
N LEU A 32 10.76 22.82 19.03
CA LEU A 32 11.22 22.88 17.65
C LEU A 32 10.76 24.12 16.89
N ILE A 33 9.59 24.67 17.21
CA ILE A 33 8.95 25.79 16.50
C ILE A 33 8.08 26.64 17.43
N GLY A 34 7.97 27.93 17.10
CA GLY A 34 7.06 28.84 17.76
C GLY A 34 7.65 29.47 19.03
N ARG A 35 7.48 30.77 19.14
CA ARG A 35 7.71 31.53 20.38
C ARG A 35 6.59 32.53 20.60
N GLU A 36 6.01 32.51 21.78
CA GLU A 36 4.95 33.41 22.19
C GLU A 36 5.49 34.49 23.12
N TYR A 37 5.12 35.74 22.88
CA TYR A 37 5.33 36.88 23.76
C TYR A 37 3.98 37.29 24.36
N PRO A 38 3.65 36.86 25.59
CA PRO A 38 2.30 37.02 26.13
C PRO A 38 1.91 38.50 26.34
N LYS A 39 2.89 39.34 26.72
CA LYS A 39 2.65 40.73 27.16
C LYS A 39 3.25 41.80 26.25
N ALA A 40 4.10 41.42 25.30
CA ALA A 40 4.85 42.40 24.50
C ALA A 40 3.94 43.16 23.53
N LYS A 41 4.16 44.48 23.43
CA LYS A 41 3.56 45.36 22.42
C LYS A 41 4.62 45.71 21.39
N LEU A 42 4.32 45.50 20.11
CA LEU A 42 5.22 45.85 19.01
C LEU A 42 5.41 47.37 18.88
N LYS A 43 4.42 48.15 19.34
CA LYS A 43 4.51 49.61 19.41
C LYS A 43 5.63 50.07 20.34
N ASP A 44 5.81 49.41 21.48
CA ASP A 44 6.88 49.74 22.44
C ASP A 44 8.25 49.50 21.82
N ILE A 45 8.40 48.44 21.02
CA ILE A 45 9.63 48.18 20.26
C ILE A 45 9.88 49.33 19.28
N LEU A 46 8.87 49.78 18.51
CA LEU A 46 9.00 50.90 17.57
C LEU A 46 9.34 52.24 18.23
N LEU A 47 8.90 52.47 19.47
CA LEU A 47 9.17 53.69 20.23
C LEU A 47 10.52 53.66 20.95
N ALA A 48 11.14 52.48 21.07
CA ALA A 48 12.43 52.36 21.73
C ALA A 48 13.55 53.07 20.94
N PRO A 49 14.52 53.71 21.62
CA PRO A 49 15.63 54.41 20.95
C PRO A 49 16.50 53.47 20.11
N ASN A 50 16.53 52.17 20.44
CA ASN A 50 17.26 51.13 19.73
C ASN A 50 16.33 50.19 18.92
N PHE A 51 15.17 50.67 18.46
CA PHE A 51 14.15 49.86 17.80
C PHE A 51 14.70 49.03 16.62
N GLU A 52 15.64 49.57 15.81
CA GLU A 52 16.23 48.84 14.69
C GLU A 52 17.00 47.60 15.16
N GLN A 53 17.76 47.72 16.25
CA GLN A 53 18.48 46.57 16.81
C GLN A 53 17.50 45.53 17.37
N GLN A 54 16.44 45.98 18.04
CA GLN A 54 15.41 45.10 18.58
C GLN A 54 14.63 44.38 17.49
N LEU A 55 14.22 45.08 16.42
CA LEU A 55 13.55 44.47 15.27
C LEU A 55 14.47 43.52 14.51
N ARG A 56 15.76 43.82 14.42
CA ARG A 56 16.74 42.89 13.85
C ARG A 56 16.84 41.60 14.66
N ASP A 57 16.96 41.69 15.98
CA ASP A 57 17.01 40.51 16.84
C ASP A 57 15.68 39.74 16.83
N LEU A 58 14.55 40.44 16.75
CA LEU A 58 13.23 39.83 16.55
C LEU A 58 13.17 39.06 15.23
N ALA A 59 13.67 39.65 14.12
CA ALA A 59 13.73 38.99 12.83
C ALA A 59 14.59 37.72 12.87
N ILE A 60 15.77 37.77 13.52
CA ILE A 60 16.62 36.59 13.72
C ILE A 60 15.88 35.53 14.52
N THR A 61 15.24 35.90 15.63
CA THR A 61 14.44 34.96 16.43
C THR A 61 13.30 34.36 15.62
N ILE A 62 12.62 35.12 14.76
CA ILE A 62 11.59 34.58 13.85
C ILE A 62 12.22 33.56 12.89
N CYS A 63 13.37 33.84 12.31
CA CYS A 63 14.06 32.91 11.41
C CYS A 63 14.53 31.62 12.10
N GLU A 64 14.91 31.69 13.38
CA GLU A 64 15.34 30.54 14.21
C GLU A 64 14.15 29.71 14.71
N ARG A 65 13.05 30.38 15.08
CA ARG A 65 11.85 29.76 15.68
C ARG A 65 10.74 29.48 14.67
N GLY A 66 10.92 29.88 13.41
CA GLY A 66 9.93 29.79 12.33
C GLY A 66 8.82 30.85 12.42
N VAL A 67 8.16 30.94 13.58
CA VAL A 67 7.03 31.86 13.83
C VAL A 67 7.07 32.39 15.26
N VAL A 68 6.63 33.64 15.44
CA VAL A 68 6.38 34.24 16.75
C VAL A 68 4.96 34.77 16.88
N PHE A 69 4.43 34.75 18.11
CA PHE A 69 3.07 35.16 18.45
C PHE A 69 3.08 36.28 19.49
N PHE A 70 2.23 37.28 19.31
CA PHE A 70 1.98 38.34 20.29
C PHE A 70 0.53 38.24 20.76
N ARG A 71 0.33 37.88 22.04
CA ARG A 71 -1.02 37.67 22.60
C ARG A 71 -1.69 38.92 23.12
N ALA A 72 -0.90 39.86 23.64
CA ALA A 72 -1.42 41.17 23.98
C ALA A 72 -2.08 41.78 22.73
N ARG A 73 -3.30 42.31 22.89
CA ARG A 73 -4.02 43.01 21.83
C ARG A 73 -3.10 44.06 21.20
N GLN A 74 -2.95 44.14 19.89
CA GLN A 74 -2.13 45.13 19.17
C GLN A 74 -3.01 46.21 18.50
N ASP A 75 -3.99 46.72 19.25
CA ASP A 75 -4.95 47.75 18.82
C ASP A 75 -4.33 49.16 18.72
N ASP A 76 -3.12 49.34 19.22
CA ASP A 76 -2.32 50.57 19.18
C ASP A 76 -1.39 50.68 17.95
N LEU A 77 -1.33 49.62 17.13
CA LEU A 77 -0.62 49.63 15.85
C LEU A 77 -1.51 50.17 14.73
N THR A 78 -0.98 51.13 13.98
CA THR A 78 -1.57 51.53 12.70
C THR A 78 -1.16 50.59 11.58
N ILE A 79 -1.91 50.59 10.47
CA ILE A 79 -1.54 49.84 9.25
C ILE A 79 -0.17 50.26 8.73
N GLN A 80 0.16 51.56 8.77
CA GLN A 80 1.48 52.05 8.36
C GLN A 80 2.61 51.53 9.26
N GLU A 81 2.36 51.37 10.56
CA GLU A 81 3.33 50.79 11.49
C GLU A 81 3.49 49.29 11.28
N GLN A 82 2.40 48.55 11.02
CA GLN A 82 2.48 47.14 10.63
C GLN A 82 3.32 46.95 9.35
N LYS A 83 3.08 47.78 8.32
CA LYS A 83 3.86 47.82 7.08
C LYS A 83 5.33 48.14 7.36
N ARG A 84 5.58 49.17 8.18
CA ARG A 84 6.93 49.58 8.58
C ARG A 84 7.69 48.47 9.31
N ILE A 85 7.04 47.76 10.23
CA ILE A 85 7.66 46.61 10.91
C ILE A 85 8.00 45.53 9.88
N THR A 86 7.05 45.13 9.05
CA THR A 86 7.25 44.09 8.02
C THR A 86 8.40 44.46 7.06
N ASP A 87 8.47 45.72 6.64
CA ASP A 87 9.53 46.25 5.79
C ASP A 87 10.88 46.24 6.49
N LEU A 88 10.94 46.67 7.75
CA LEU A 88 12.17 46.69 8.53
C LEU A 88 12.71 45.29 8.85
N LEU A 89 11.85 44.29 9.12
CA LEU A 89 12.30 42.91 9.38
C LEU A 89 13.15 42.37 8.21
N GLY A 90 12.73 42.62 6.97
CA GLY A 90 13.52 42.25 5.79
C GLY A 90 14.76 43.12 5.59
N LYS A 91 14.64 44.45 5.67
CA LYS A 91 15.76 45.40 5.46
C LYS A 91 16.87 45.29 6.49
N LEU A 92 16.53 44.99 7.74
CA LEU A 92 17.48 44.77 8.83
C LEU A 92 18.10 43.37 8.80
N THR A 93 17.61 42.52 7.91
CA THR A 93 18.17 41.20 7.61
C THR A 93 18.77 41.20 6.19
N ARG A 94 18.65 40.11 5.44
CA ARG A 94 19.38 39.89 4.17
C ARG A 94 18.56 40.27 2.94
N ARG A 95 17.41 40.94 3.09
CA ARG A 95 16.59 41.32 1.93
C ARG A 95 17.33 42.35 1.06
N PRO A 96 17.29 42.24 -0.29
CA PRO A 96 17.86 43.25 -1.18
C PRO A 96 17.19 44.61 -0.99
N THR A 97 17.96 45.68 -1.15
CA THR A 97 17.49 47.06 -0.98
C THR A 97 16.41 47.46 -1.97
N GLU A 98 16.41 46.85 -3.15
CA GLU A 98 15.45 47.03 -4.23
C GLU A 98 14.13 46.28 -4.00
N ASN A 99 14.08 45.37 -3.03
CA ASN A 99 12.87 44.64 -2.66
C ASN A 99 12.17 45.31 -1.47
N GLY A 100 10.86 45.46 -1.58
CA GLY A 100 9.98 46.07 -0.58
C GLY A 100 8.84 45.15 -0.16
N LEU A 101 7.70 45.76 0.17
CA LEU A 101 6.47 45.03 0.48
C LEU A 101 5.82 44.51 -0.80
N HIS A 102 5.21 43.34 -0.70
CA HIS A 102 4.47 42.74 -1.79
C HIS A 102 3.22 43.56 -2.11
N VAL A 103 3.00 43.83 -3.40
CA VAL A 103 1.80 44.47 -3.92
C VAL A 103 0.89 43.40 -4.51
N PHE A 104 -0.36 43.29 -4.03
CA PHE A 104 -1.23 42.19 -4.44
C PHE A 104 -1.56 42.26 -5.96
N PRO A 105 -1.39 41.16 -6.72
CA PRO A 105 -1.52 41.17 -8.18
C PRO A 105 -2.84 41.71 -8.69
N ILE A 106 -3.94 41.39 -8.00
CA ILE A 106 -5.31 41.75 -8.39
C ILE A 106 -5.87 42.95 -7.62
N PHE A 107 -5.02 43.83 -7.09
CA PHE A 107 -5.46 45.04 -6.38
C PHE A 107 -6.42 45.93 -7.19
N ARG A 108 -6.25 45.94 -8.53
CA ARG A 108 -7.10 46.70 -9.46
C ARG A 108 -8.46 46.05 -9.73
N ASP A 109 -8.72 44.87 -9.18
CA ASP A 109 -10.05 44.25 -9.24
C ASP A 109 -11.09 45.22 -8.64
N PRO A 110 -12.17 45.55 -9.37
CA PRO A 110 -13.27 46.35 -8.83
C PRO A 110 -13.80 45.82 -7.49
N ASN A 111 -13.77 44.49 -7.30
CA ASN A 111 -14.22 43.77 -6.10
C ASN A 111 -13.11 43.57 -5.05
N TYR A 112 -11.92 44.17 -5.22
CA TYR A 112 -10.86 44.12 -4.21
C TYR A 112 -11.36 44.62 -2.86
N LEU A 113 -11.04 43.88 -1.79
CA LEU A 113 -11.58 44.10 -0.46
C LEU A 113 -10.94 45.33 0.21
N PRO A 114 -11.74 46.35 0.57
CA PRO A 114 -11.22 47.45 1.37
C PRO A 114 -11.01 47.01 2.83
N MET A 115 -10.20 47.78 3.56
CA MET A 115 -10.09 47.69 5.01
C MET A 115 -11.40 48.15 5.68
N ALA A 116 -11.51 47.98 7.01
CA ALA A 116 -12.72 48.34 7.76
C ALA A 116 -13.12 49.83 7.64
N ASP A 117 -12.16 50.72 7.36
CA ASP A 117 -12.36 52.14 7.12
C ASP A 117 -12.78 52.49 5.67
N GLY A 118 -12.91 51.48 4.80
CA GLY A 118 -13.26 51.64 3.39
C GLY A 118 -12.07 51.93 2.47
N VAL A 119 -10.86 52.10 3.01
CA VAL A 119 -9.65 52.41 2.23
C VAL A 119 -9.05 51.11 1.66
N LYS A 120 -8.59 51.16 0.41
CA LYS A 120 -7.81 50.09 -0.22
C LYS A 120 -6.32 50.43 -0.12
N ASP A 121 -5.49 49.49 0.32
CA ASP A 121 -4.03 49.60 0.30
C ASP A 121 -3.47 48.39 -0.47
N ALA A 122 -2.59 48.66 -1.45
CA ALA A 122 -2.10 47.64 -2.36
C ALA A 122 -1.09 46.68 -1.69
N GLU A 123 -0.52 47.09 -0.56
CA GLU A 123 0.46 46.33 0.23
C GLU A 123 -0.18 45.62 1.43
N ILE A 124 -1.51 45.73 1.59
CA ILE A 124 -2.28 45.03 2.62
C ILE A 124 -3.27 44.08 1.98
N TYR A 125 -3.13 42.81 2.32
CA TYR A 125 -4.09 41.78 1.97
C TYR A 125 -5.11 41.59 3.10
N MET A 126 -6.36 41.93 2.80
CA MET A 126 -7.49 41.72 3.71
C MET A 126 -8.00 40.28 3.61
N ILE A 127 -7.82 39.53 4.68
CA ILE A 127 -8.34 38.16 4.81
C ILE A 127 -9.72 38.26 5.45
N ASN A 128 -10.77 38.09 4.65
CA ASN A 128 -12.15 38.06 5.13
C ASN A 128 -12.89 36.84 4.57
N THR A 129 -13.48 36.06 5.48
CA THR A 129 -14.11 34.76 5.14
C THR A 129 -15.32 34.89 4.21
N GLU A 130 -16.17 35.90 4.41
CA GLU A 130 -17.36 36.09 3.57
C GLU A 130 -17.03 36.74 2.23
N ALA A 131 -16.01 37.59 2.23
CA ALA A 131 -15.66 38.36 1.07
C ALA A 131 -14.77 37.54 0.10
N ALA A 132 -13.96 36.62 0.61
CA ALA A 132 -13.31 35.58 -0.20
C ALA A 132 -14.34 34.72 -0.97
N LYS A 133 -15.47 34.35 -0.35
CA LYS A 133 -16.56 33.62 -1.05
C LYS A 133 -17.15 34.41 -2.23
N LYS A 134 -17.10 35.75 -2.21
CA LYS A 134 -17.58 36.63 -3.29
C LYS A 134 -16.53 36.81 -4.39
N MET A 135 -15.27 37.02 -4.01
CA MET A 135 -14.15 37.22 -4.95
C MET A 135 -13.92 35.99 -5.85
N TYR A 136 -14.07 34.78 -5.30
CA TYR A 136 -13.92 33.52 -6.06
C TYR A 136 -15.23 32.97 -6.64
N LYS A 137 -16.35 33.71 -6.54
CA LYS A 137 -17.67 33.25 -6.99
C LYS A 137 -17.77 33.07 -8.51
N HIS A 138 -16.97 33.85 -9.25
CA HIS A 138 -16.98 33.90 -10.72
C HIS A 138 -15.87 33.06 -11.35
N ILE A 139 -14.88 32.62 -10.57
CA ILE A 139 -13.81 31.73 -11.04
C ILE A 139 -14.39 30.31 -11.06
N PRO A 140 -14.54 29.67 -12.23
CA PRO A 140 -14.98 28.29 -12.31
C PRO A 140 -13.82 27.40 -11.87
N ASN A 141 -13.61 27.26 -10.57
CA ASN A 141 -12.73 26.24 -10.02
C ASN A 141 -13.55 24.96 -9.82
N PRO A 142 -13.28 23.86 -10.54
CA PRO A 142 -14.04 22.63 -10.43
C PRO A 142 -14.01 22.00 -9.02
N ASN A 143 -13.04 22.39 -8.18
CA ASN A 143 -12.67 21.62 -6.99
C ASN A 143 -12.90 22.31 -5.63
N LEU A 144 -13.27 23.60 -5.55
CA LEU A 144 -13.27 24.28 -4.23
C LEU A 144 -14.61 24.23 -3.48
N HIS A 145 -15.76 24.10 -4.14
CA HIS A 145 -17.08 24.23 -3.46
C HIS A 145 -18.20 23.32 -3.99
N LYS A 146 -17.88 22.26 -4.75
CA LYS A 146 -18.90 21.37 -5.35
C LYS A 146 -18.66 19.87 -5.14
N SER A 147 -17.62 19.48 -4.41
CA SER A 147 -17.50 18.07 -4.01
C SER A 147 -18.38 17.82 -2.78
N PRO A 148 -19.22 16.77 -2.77
CA PRO A 148 -19.88 16.29 -1.55
C PRO A 148 -18.88 15.63 -0.57
N GLU A 149 -17.63 15.45 -0.97
CA GLU A 149 -16.57 14.88 -0.15
C GLU A 149 -15.96 15.93 0.80
N PRO A 150 -15.55 15.52 2.02
CA PRO A 150 -14.80 16.39 2.93
C PRO A 150 -13.54 16.96 2.27
N ARG A 151 -13.25 18.24 2.54
CA ARG A 151 -12.03 18.90 2.04
C ARG A 151 -10.78 18.23 2.60
N ASP A 152 -9.86 17.84 1.71
CA ASP A 152 -8.54 17.32 2.10
C ASP A 152 -7.67 18.46 2.65
N LEU A 153 -7.61 18.55 3.98
CA LEU A 153 -6.85 19.59 4.69
C LEU A 153 -5.33 19.45 4.51
N GLY A 154 -4.83 18.27 4.11
CA GLY A 154 -3.41 18.05 3.85
C GLY A 154 -2.88 18.89 2.68
N ARG A 155 -3.75 19.33 1.77
CA ARG A 155 -3.37 20.17 0.62
C ARG A 155 -3.29 21.66 0.95
N GLU A 156 -3.78 22.10 2.11
CA GLU A 156 -3.84 23.53 2.49
C GLU A 156 -2.48 24.11 2.90
N TRP A 157 -1.49 23.28 3.19
CA TRP A 157 -0.14 23.73 3.55
C TRP A 157 0.50 24.52 2.40
N HIS A 158 1.07 25.67 2.70
CA HIS A 158 1.82 26.48 1.73
C HIS A 158 2.84 27.42 2.38
N SER A 159 3.82 27.86 1.59
CA SER A 159 4.55 29.10 1.85
C SER A 159 3.98 30.18 0.92
N ASP A 160 3.75 31.39 1.41
CA ASP A 160 3.17 32.46 0.59
C ASP A 160 4.10 32.83 -0.57
N LEU A 161 3.49 33.20 -1.70
CA LEU A 161 4.15 33.77 -2.87
C LEU A 161 5.24 32.88 -3.49
N LEU A 162 5.15 31.55 -3.30
CA LEU A 162 6.01 30.58 -3.99
C LEU A 162 5.94 30.65 -5.52
N TRP A 163 4.92 31.32 -6.06
CA TRP A 163 4.73 31.52 -7.49
C TRP A 163 5.40 32.80 -8.01
N GLU A 164 6.08 33.58 -7.16
CA GLU A 164 6.89 34.75 -7.54
C GLU A 164 8.36 34.38 -7.74
N ARG A 165 9.06 35.18 -8.56
CA ARG A 165 10.49 34.94 -8.81
C ARG A 165 11.34 35.16 -7.55
N ASN A 166 11.04 36.22 -6.82
CA ASN A 166 11.46 36.46 -5.45
C ASN A 166 10.24 36.20 -4.54
N PRO A 167 10.18 35.05 -3.85
CA PRO A 167 9.10 34.74 -2.90
C PRO A 167 9.14 35.60 -1.64
N ALA A 168 8.16 35.42 -0.76
CA ALA A 168 8.08 36.15 0.49
C ALA A 168 9.23 35.83 1.47
N ASP A 169 9.69 36.84 2.23
CA ASP A 169 10.57 36.66 3.40
C ASP A 169 9.77 36.52 4.69
N PHE A 170 9.07 37.58 5.10
CA PHE A 170 8.26 37.64 6.30
C PHE A 170 6.81 37.99 5.96
N SER A 171 5.89 37.34 6.66
CA SER A 171 4.47 37.72 6.67
C SER A 171 4.08 38.13 8.08
N PHE A 172 3.38 39.27 8.18
CA PHE A 172 2.81 39.80 9.40
C PHE A 172 1.29 39.75 9.28
N LEU A 173 0.63 38.99 10.16
CA LEU A 173 -0.83 38.87 10.19
C LEU A 173 -1.37 39.38 11.52
N ARG A 174 -2.30 40.34 11.47
CA ARG A 174 -3.06 40.84 12.63
C ARG A 174 -4.53 40.52 12.50
N MET A 175 -5.11 39.97 13.57
CA MET A 175 -6.55 39.73 13.63
C MET A 175 -7.32 41.00 13.96
N GLU A 176 -8.30 41.36 13.12
CA GLU A 176 -9.25 42.44 13.41
C GLU A 176 -10.47 41.91 14.16
N SER A 177 -10.98 40.76 13.72
CA SER A 177 -12.08 40.05 14.37
C SER A 177 -11.89 38.54 14.23
N THR A 178 -12.32 37.80 15.26
CA THR A 178 -12.30 36.33 15.29
C THR A 178 -13.70 35.80 15.53
N ALA A 179 -13.99 34.61 15.01
CA ALA A 179 -15.18 33.86 15.43
C ALA A 179 -15.00 33.36 16.89
N PRO A 180 -16.07 32.97 17.59
CA PRO A 180 -15.99 32.46 18.97
C PRO A 180 -15.10 31.21 19.14
N THR A 181 -14.93 30.44 18.06
CA THR A 181 -14.03 29.28 18.00
C THR A 181 -13.69 28.97 16.53
N GLY A 182 -12.68 28.13 16.30
CA GLY A 182 -12.18 27.78 14.98
C GLY A 182 -11.42 28.92 14.28
N GLY A 183 -10.99 28.68 13.05
CA GLY A 183 -10.21 29.61 12.25
C GLY A 183 -8.74 29.71 12.67
N ASP A 184 -8.25 28.71 13.41
CA ASP A 184 -6.86 28.59 13.84
C ASP A 184 -5.90 28.56 12.65
N THR A 185 -4.63 28.82 12.92
CA THR A 185 -3.57 28.69 11.90
C THR A 185 -2.44 27.82 12.45
N LEU A 186 -1.95 26.92 11.61
CA LEU A 186 -0.85 26.02 11.91
C LEU A 186 0.37 26.42 11.08
N TRP A 187 1.57 26.31 11.66
CA TRP A 187 2.86 26.47 11.01
C TRP A 187 3.70 25.22 11.23
N VAL A 188 4.43 24.78 10.21
CA VAL A 188 5.36 23.64 10.29
C VAL A 188 6.80 24.10 10.06
N ASN A 189 7.73 23.51 10.82
CA ASN A 189 9.16 23.81 10.72
C ASN A 189 9.83 23.02 9.60
N MET A 190 10.16 23.69 8.50
CA MET A 190 10.76 23.03 7.35
C MET A 190 12.27 22.76 7.47
N TYR A 191 12.95 23.32 8.49
CA TYR A 191 14.29 22.85 8.88
C TYR A 191 14.20 21.45 9.48
N GLU A 192 13.27 21.28 10.41
CA GLU A 192 13.11 20.02 11.14
C GLU A 192 12.62 18.91 10.22
N ILE A 193 11.67 19.21 9.33
CA ILE A 193 11.21 18.24 8.32
C ILE A 193 12.38 17.81 7.43
N TYR A 194 13.23 18.75 6.98
CA TYR A 194 14.43 18.42 6.22
C TYR A 194 15.40 17.56 7.03
N ASP A 195 15.64 17.90 8.31
CA ASP A 195 16.61 17.20 9.14
C ASP A 195 16.21 15.76 9.52
N ARG A 196 14.90 15.45 9.49
CA ARG A 196 14.38 14.09 9.66
C ARG A 196 14.56 13.19 8.43
N ILE A 197 14.90 13.76 7.29
CA ILE A 197 15.14 13.00 6.06
C ILE A 197 16.54 12.38 6.13
N SER A 198 16.65 11.11 5.74
CA SER A 198 17.94 10.41 5.74
C SER A 198 18.99 11.19 4.92
N PRO A 199 20.28 11.18 5.33
CA PRO A 199 21.33 11.91 4.62
C PRO A 199 21.37 11.63 3.11
N SER A 200 21.21 10.37 2.69
CA SER A 200 21.22 9.99 1.28
C SER A 200 20.04 10.58 0.51
N PHE A 201 18.84 10.55 1.09
CA PHE A 201 17.66 11.11 0.41
C PHE A 201 17.70 12.64 0.42
N ARG A 202 18.23 13.29 1.48
CA ARG A 202 18.53 14.73 1.46
C ARG A 202 19.48 15.09 0.32
N GLY A 203 20.57 14.35 0.16
CA GLY A 203 21.52 14.56 -0.93
C GLY A 203 20.85 14.50 -2.29
N TYR A 204 19.90 13.59 -2.49
CA TYR A 204 19.08 13.54 -3.70
C TYR A 204 18.13 14.75 -3.83
N LEU A 205 17.35 15.07 -2.79
CA LEU A 205 16.39 16.19 -2.83
C LEU A 205 17.07 17.55 -3.04
N GLU A 206 18.32 17.71 -2.59
CA GLU A 206 19.17 18.88 -2.85
C GLU A 206 19.49 19.08 -4.34
N THR A 207 19.44 18.03 -5.16
CA THR A 207 19.64 18.14 -6.61
C THR A 207 18.38 18.59 -7.35
N LEU A 208 17.21 18.51 -6.71
CA LEU A 208 15.93 18.72 -7.37
C LEU A 208 15.46 20.18 -7.28
N THR A 209 14.66 20.54 -8.27
CA THR A 209 13.90 21.79 -8.27
C THR A 209 12.40 21.49 -8.30
N GLN A 210 11.58 22.48 -7.99
CA GLN A 210 10.13 22.40 -8.06
C GLN A 210 9.59 23.55 -8.90
N THR A 211 8.52 23.29 -9.66
CA THR A 211 7.74 24.32 -10.33
C THR A 211 6.58 24.71 -9.44
N CYS A 212 6.54 25.99 -9.04
CA CYS A 212 5.50 26.57 -8.21
C CYS A 212 4.65 27.55 -9.01
N GLY A 213 3.33 27.57 -8.77
CA GLY A 213 2.45 28.45 -9.54
C GLY A 213 1.09 28.74 -8.92
N GLN A 214 0.50 29.87 -9.35
CA GLN A 214 -0.87 30.27 -9.05
C GLN A 214 -1.56 30.84 -10.31
N PRO A 215 -1.80 30.00 -11.34
CA PRO A 215 -2.33 30.44 -12.64
C PRO A 215 -3.76 31.01 -12.58
N VAL A 216 -4.45 30.85 -11.44
CA VAL A 216 -5.79 31.43 -11.21
C VAL A 216 -5.75 32.96 -11.22
N LEU A 217 -4.63 33.59 -10.84
CA LEU A 217 -4.52 35.05 -10.80
C LEU A 217 -4.52 35.68 -12.20
N SER A 218 -3.86 35.05 -13.18
CA SER A 218 -3.86 35.51 -14.58
C SER A 218 -5.28 35.47 -15.14
N ARG A 219 -5.97 34.35 -14.92
CA ARG A 219 -7.36 34.15 -15.36
C ARG A 219 -8.31 35.16 -14.74
N ALA A 220 -8.15 35.45 -13.44
CA ALA A 220 -8.99 36.42 -12.74
C ALA A 220 -8.86 37.85 -13.32
N SER A 221 -7.65 38.24 -13.71
CA SER A 221 -7.39 39.52 -14.39
C SER A 221 -7.98 39.57 -15.80
N GLU A 222 -7.81 38.49 -16.58
CA GLU A 222 -8.37 38.38 -17.94
C GLU A 222 -9.91 38.41 -17.93
N GLU A 223 -10.54 37.61 -17.07
CA GLU A 223 -12.01 37.53 -16.93
C GLU A 223 -12.59 38.82 -16.33
N GLY A 224 -11.89 39.41 -15.37
CA GLY A 224 -12.30 40.64 -14.70
C GLY A 224 -12.03 41.92 -15.49
N GLY A 225 -11.26 41.85 -16.59
CA GLY A 225 -10.95 42.99 -17.44
C GLY A 225 -10.11 44.08 -16.76
N TYR A 226 -9.22 43.71 -15.85
CA TYR A 226 -8.32 44.65 -15.15
C TYR A 226 -6.86 44.22 -15.28
N GLU A 227 -5.95 45.19 -15.28
CA GLU A 227 -4.51 44.92 -15.35
C GLU A 227 -3.96 44.39 -14.02
N ILE A 228 -3.00 43.47 -14.10
CA ILE A 228 -2.22 43.00 -12.96
C ILE A 228 -1.25 44.08 -12.48
N MET A 229 -1.03 44.15 -11.17
CA MET A 229 -0.01 45.01 -10.59
C MET A 229 1.41 44.52 -10.92
N GLU A 230 2.28 45.46 -11.30
CA GLU A 230 3.72 45.24 -11.46
C GLU A 230 4.49 46.56 -11.26
N PRO A 231 5.74 46.54 -10.75
CA PRO A 231 6.38 45.40 -10.08
C PRO A 231 5.72 45.07 -8.73
N ARG A 232 5.70 43.79 -8.35
CA ARG A 232 5.03 43.33 -7.12
C ARG A 232 5.99 43.28 -5.92
N GLY A 233 6.53 44.45 -5.58
CA GLY A 233 7.48 44.61 -4.48
C GLY A 233 8.93 44.25 -4.81
N SER A 234 9.21 43.70 -5.99
CA SER A 234 10.55 43.43 -6.50
C SER A 234 10.61 43.74 -8.00
N PRO A 235 11.72 44.33 -8.52
CA PRO A 235 11.89 44.54 -9.95
C PRO A 235 11.92 43.23 -10.76
N LEU A 236 12.09 42.08 -10.09
CA LEU A 236 12.07 40.75 -10.70
C LEU A 236 10.69 40.09 -10.68
N ASN A 237 9.73 40.60 -9.89
CA ASN A 237 8.37 40.09 -9.78
C ASN A 237 7.44 40.89 -10.72
N VAL A 238 7.53 40.59 -12.02
CA VAL A 238 6.82 41.27 -13.11
C VAL A 238 6.08 40.26 -13.98
N GLY A 239 5.21 40.73 -14.89
CA GLY A 239 4.46 39.87 -15.79
C GLY A 239 3.31 39.10 -15.13
N ASN A 240 2.66 38.24 -15.91
CA ASN A 240 1.37 37.63 -15.57
C ASN A 240 1.38 36.09 -15.56
N THR A 241 2.54 35.44 -15.64
CA THR A 241 2.60 33.96 -15.69
C THR A 241 2.37 33.31 -14.34
N PHE A 242 2.81 33.97 -13.25
CA PHE A 242 2.71 33.46 -11.86
C PHE A 242 3.14 32.00 -11.72
N VAL A 243 4.23 31.63 -12.41
CA VAL A 243 4.83 30.31 -12.35
C VAL A 243 6.34 30.48 -12.36
N HIS A 244 7.02 29.97 -11.33
CA HIS A 244 8.47 30.02 -11.21
C HIS A 244 9.05 28.71 -10.68
N THR A 245 10.32 28.48 -10.99
CA THR A 245 11.06 27.30 -10.55
C THR A 245 11.99 27.67 -9.40
N HIS A 246 11.95 26.90 -8.33
CA HIS A 246 12.77 27.09 -7.14
C HIS A 246 13.51 25.79 -6.77
N PRO A 247 14.66 25.85 -6.11
CA PRO A 247 15.26 24.66 -5.51
C PRO A 247 14.31 24.02 -4.50
N LEU A 248 14.30 22.69 -4.45
CA LEU A 248 13.45 21.94 -3.51
C LEU A 248 13.96 22.09 -2.06
N VAL A 249 15.28 22.11 -1.90
CA VAL A 249 15.98 22.43 -0.65
C VAL A 249 16.69 23.76 -0.83
N ARG A 250 16.56 24.68 0.12
CA ARG A 250 17.22 25.99 0.07
C ARG A 250 18.07 26.25 1.31
N THR A 251 18.98 27.20 1.20
CA THR A 251 19.69 27.79 2.34
C THR A 251 18.93 29.02 2.82
N HIS A 252 18.73 29.14 4.13
CA HIS A 252 18.15 30.32 4.73
C HIS A 252 19.24 31.38 4.96
N PRO A 253 19.10 32.60 4.41
CA PRO A 253 20.17 33.60 4.34
C PRO A 253 20.55 34.19 5.71
N VAL A 254 19.62 34.19 6.66
CA VAL A 254 19.85 34.66 8.04
C VAL A 254 20.53 33.62 8.93
N THR A 255 20.11 32.35 8.88
CA THR A 255 20.59 31.29 9.79
C THR A 255 21.72 30.45 9.20
N GLY A 256 21.83 30.40 7.86
CA GLY A 256 22.74 29.50 7.15
C GLY A 256 22.28 28.04 7.13
N TRP A 257 21.06 27.75 7.61
CA TRP A 257 20.53 26.39 7.67
C TRP A 257 19.82 25.97 6.38
N LYS A 258 19.86 24.67 6.08
CA LYS A 258 19.09 24.06 5.00
C LYS A 258 17.65 23.81 5.43
N ALA A 259 16.69 24.20 4.60
CA ALA A 259 15.26 23.95 4.78
C ALA A 259 14.67 23.35 3.50
N LEU A 260 13.67 22.47 3.66
CA LEU A 260 12.79 22.12 2.55
C LEU A 260 11.94 23.34 2.19
N PHE A 261 11.99 23.78 0.94
CA PHE A 261 11.27 24.97 0.50
C PHE A 261 9.88 24.60 -0.02
N ALA A 262 9.00 24.15 0.86
CA ALA A 262 7.76 23.46 0.52
C ALA A 262 7.97 22.05 -0.06
N GLY A 263 7.88 21.87 -1.38
CA GLY A 263 7.87 20.53 -1.99
C GLY A 263 6.53 19.79 -1.88
N THR A 264 5.47 20.47 -1.46
CA THR A 264 4.07 20.02 -1.52
C THR A 264 3.12 21.22 -1.38
N GLY A 265 1.81 20.98 -1.34
CA GLY A 265 0.80 22.00 -1.08
C GLY A 265 0.25 22.70 -2.31
N ILE A 266 -0.65 23.68 -2.09
CA ILE A 266 -1.43 24.33 -3.16
C ILE A 266 -0.59 25.05 -4.23
N HIS A 267 0.64 25.47 -3.92
CA HIS A 267 1.49 26.18 -4.87
C HIS A 267 2.51 25.27 -5.56
N CYS A 268 2.76 24.06 -5.08
CA CYS A 268 3.71 23.14 -5.71
C CYS A 268 3.02 22.35 -6.84
N MET A 269 3.30 22.72 -8.09
CA MET A 269 2.69 22.08 -9.26
C MET A 269 3.34 20.74 -9.59
N LYS A 270 4.67 20.67 -9.51
CA LYS A 270 5.47 19.46 -9.73
C LYS A 270 6.90 19.61 -9.19
N ILE A 271 7.51 18.49 -8.86
CA ILE A 271 8.97 18.31 -8.75
C ILE A 271 9.52 18.11 -10.17
N ASN A 272 10.58 18.83 -10.50
CA ASN A 272 11.20 18.77 -11.81
C ASN A 272 12.22 17.63 -11.89
N ASP A 273 12.59 17.26 -13.11
CA ASP A 273 13.65 16.29 -13.41
C ASP A 273 13.41 14.88 -12.83
N VAL A 274 12.14 14.56 -12.58
CA VAL A 274 11.65 13.25 -12.15
C VAL A 274 10.39 12.88 -12.94
N TYR A 275 10.04 11.60 -12.99
CA TYR A 275 8.79 11.14 -13.60
C TYR A 275 7.57 11.54 -12.75
N ALA A 276 6.39 11.59 -13.36
CA ALA A 276 5.16 12.02 -12.68
C ALA A 276 4.81 11.20 -11.42
N HIS A 277 5.16 9.91 -11.40
CA HIS A 277 4.93 9.06 -10.23
C HIS A 277 5.94 9.32 -9.10
N GLU A 278 7.18 9.69 -9.44
CA GLU A 278 8.20 10.09 -8.48
C GLU A 278 7.91 11.48 -7.91
N ASP A 279 7.46 12.42 -8.74
CA ASP A 279 6.91 13.71 -8.30
C ASP A 279 5.78 13.48 -7.26
N ALA A 280 4.80 12.65 -7.61
CA ALA A 280 3.71 12.34 -6.68
C ALA A 280 4.22 11.71 -5.38
N LEU A 281 5.17 10.77 -5.47
CA LEU A 281 5.77 10.11 -4.31
C LEU A 281 6.53 11.08 -3.41
N ILE A 282 7.36 11.96 -3.98
CA ILE A 282 8.14 12.96 -3.21
C ILE A 282 7.21 13.94 -2.52
N ARG A 283 6.19 14.45 -3.23
CA ARG A 283 5.21 15.38 -2.63
C ARG A 283 4.37 14.71 -1.54
N ASP A 284 3.96 13.45 -1.74
CA ASP A 284 3.19 12.69 -0.75
C ASP A 284 4.05 12.35 0.48
N TYR A 285 5.33 12.01 0.27
CA TYR A 285 6.30 11.81 1.35
C TYR A 285 6.49 13.07 2.20
N ILE A 286 6.72 14.23 1.57
CA ILE A 286 6.86 15.51 2.29
C ILE A 286 5.54 15.85 3.03
N THR A 287 4.38 15.60 2.41
CA THR A 287 3.06 15.80 3.04
C THR A 287 2.86 14.89 4.24
N ARG A 288 3.26 13.62 4.14
CA ARG A 288 3.23 12.66 5.24
C ARG A 288 4.14 13.13 6.37
N LEU A 289 5.37 13.57 6.08
CA LEU A 289 6.26 14.11 7.11
C LEU A 289 5.62 15.29 7.85
N ILE A 290 4.97 16.21 7.15
CA ILE A 290 4.26 17.33 7.79
C ILE A 290 3.10 16.81 8.66
N THR A 291 2.26 15.90 8.15
CA THR A 291 1.02 15.47 8.83
C THR A 291 1.23 14.46 9.95
N THR A 292 2.32 13.68 9.94
CA THR A 292 2.60 12.67 10.98
C THR A 292 3.54 13.19 12.09
N ASN A 293 4.25 14.30 11.88
CA ASN A 293 5.21 14.87 12.85
C ASN A 293 4.63 16.12 13.52
N HIS A 294 3.67 15.91 14.41
CA HIS A 294 2.93 16.98 15.10
C HIS A 294 3.80 17.83 16.04
N ASP A 295 4.97 17.34 16.45
CA ASP A 295 5.96 18.07 17.25
C ASP A 295 6.70 19.16 16.45
N CYS A 296 6.67 19.08 15.11
CA CYS A 296 7.20 20.10 14.21
C CYS A 296 6.19 21.24 13.93
N ILE A 297 5.00 21.20 14.55
CA ILE A 297 3.89 22.09 14.25
C ILE A 297 3.60 23.02 15.44
N ALA A 298 3.52 24.33 15.16
CA ALA A 298 2.95 25.32 16.07
C ALA A 298 1.52 25.65 15.61
N ARG A 299 0.55 25.62 16.52
CA ARG A 299 -0.85 25.99 16.26
C ARG A 299 -1.23 27.21 17.09
N MET A 300 -1.73 28.24 16.43
CA MET A 300 -2.27 29.43 17.10
C MET A 300 -3.80 29.43 17.03
N HIS A 301 -4.41 29.35 18.20
CA HIS A 301 -5.79 29.81 18.38
C HIS A 301 -5.83 31.33 18.43
N TRP A 302 -6.64 31.96 17.58
CA TRP A 302 -6.64 33.42 17.43
C TRP A 302 -7.51 34.13 18.47
N THR A 303 -6.99 35.23 19.00
CA THR A 303 -7.78 36.22 19.75
C THR A 303 -7.78 37.54 19.00
N GLU A 304 -8.79 38.37 19.24
CA GLU A 304 -8.90 39.69 18.62
C GLU A 304 -7.63 40.52 18.86
N GLN A 305 -7.13 41.19 17.82
CA GLN A 305 -5.92 42.01 17.82
C GLN A 305 -4.62 41.26 18.13
N ALA A 306 -4.63 39.92 18.22
CA ALA A 306 -3.39 39.15 18.30
C ALA A 306 -2.65 39.16 16.96
N VAL A 307 -1.33 38.98 17.02
CA VAL A 307 -0.44 39.01 15.86
C VAL A 307 0.40 37.74 15.78
N ALA A 308 0.59 37.25 14.55
CA ALA A 308 1.66 36.30 14.23
C ALA A 308 2.58 36.88 13.16
N ILE A 309 3.89 36.66 13.32
CA ILE A 309 4.90 37.00 12.32
C ILE A 309 5.76 35.75 12.08
N TRP A 310 5.91 35.34 10.83
CA TRP A 310 6.67 34.14 10.47
C TRP A 310 7.62 34.36 9.31
N SER A 311 8.66 33.52 9.24
CA SER A 311 9.59 33.44 8.11
C SER A 311 9.05 32.42 7.10
N ASN A 312 8.72 32.88 5.88
CA ASN A 312 8.30 32.03 4.77
C ASN A 312 9.44 31.19 4.19
N GLU A 313 10.68 31.57 4.47
CA GLU A 313 11.86 30.89 3.95
C GLU A 313 12.11 29.53 4.63
N CYS A 314 11.52 29.29 5.80
CA CYS A 314 11.68 28.05 6.58
C CYS A 314 10.37 27.48 7.15
N THR A 315 9.20 28.05 6.81
CA THR A 315 7.91 27.52 7.27
C THR A 315 6.93 27.32 6.12
N MET A 316 6.05 26.35 6.28
CA MET A 316 4.75 26.34 5.61
C MET A 316 3.67 26.56 6.67
N HIS A 317 2.50 27.03 6.25
CA HIS A 317 1.36 27.23 7.12
C HIS A 317 0.06 26.81 6.46
N ALA A 318 -0.95 26.56 7.29
CA ALA A 318 -2.31 26.20 6.86
C ALA A 318 -3.33 26.88 7.79
N ALA A 319 -4.34 27.52 7.19
CA ALA A 319 -5.49 28.03 7.94
C ALA A 319 -6.55 26.93 8.05
N THR A 320 -7.05 26.66 9.25
CA THR A 320 -8.09 25.66 9.47
C THR A 320 -9.43 26.20 8.94
N PRO A 321 -10.09 25.52 7.98
CA PRO A 321 -11.30 26.03 7.35
C PRO A 321 -12.57 25.60 8.13
N ASP A 322 -12.59 25.74 9.45
CA ASP A 322 -13.67 25.30 10.36
C ASP A 322 -14.55 26.44 10.89
N ASN A 323 -14.21 27.70 10.58
CA ASN A 323 -14.98 28.87 11.02
C ASN A 323 -16.39 28.96 10.41
N HIS A 324 -16.67 28.26 9.30
CA HIS A 324 -17.99 28.21 8.69
C HIS A 324 -19.02 27.41 9.52
N LEU A 325 -18.56 26.67 10.53
CA LEU A 325 -19.41 25.90 11.44
C LEU A 325 -19.99 26.75 12.58
N VAL A 326 -19.54 28.01 12.71
CA VAL A 326 -19.94 28.91 13.81
C VAL A 326 -20.29 30.31 13.29
N PRO A 327 -21.17 31.06 13.99
CA PRO A 327 -21.47 32.43 13.63
C PRO A 327 -20.28 33.35 13.90
N GLY A 328 -20.07 34.33 13.01
CA GLY A 328 -19.03 35.35 13.15
C GLY A 328 -18.01 35.33 12.01
N ASN A 329 -17.41 36.49 11.75
CA ASN A 329 -16.44 36.66 10.68
C ASN A 329 -15.01 36.68 11.22
N ARG A 330 -14.15 35.88 10.58
CA ARG A 330 -12.69 35.98 10.71
C ARG A 330 -12.20 37.05 9.73
N THR A 331 -11.70 38.16 10.26
CA THR A 331 -11.16 39.29 9.51
C THR A 331 -9.75 39.60 9.99
N ALA A 332 -8.80 39.73 9.07
CA ALA A 332 -7.41 40.01 9.39
C ALA A 332 -6.73 40.83 8.30
N SER A 333 -5.75 41.64 8.68
CA SER A 333 -4.89 42.41 7.78
C SER A 333 -3.50 41.77 7.72
N ARG A 334 -3.04 41.46 6.51
CA ARG A 334 -1.71 40.87 6.26
C ARG A 334 -0.83 41.80 5.43
N SER A 335 0.39 42.00 5.88
CA SER A 335 1.48 42.58 5.09
C SER A 335 2.57 41.53 4.90
N THR A 336 3.18 41.48 3.72
CA THR A 336 4.20 40.49 3.37
C THR A 336 5.36 41.19 2.67
N GLY A 337 6.59 40.89 3.06
CA GLY A 337 7.80 41.37 2.39
C GLY A 337 8.24 40.43 1.26
N ILE A 338 9.08 40.93 0.35
CA ILE A 338 9.65 40.14 -0.76
C ILE A 338 11.12 39.82 -0.52
N GLY A 339 11.42 38.55 -0.29
CA GLY A 339 12.75 38.05 0.03
C GLY A 339 13.70 37.97 -1.16
N LEU A 340 14.80 37.24 -0.95
CA LEU A 340 15.79 36.95 -1.98
C LEU A 340 15.27 35.90 -2.97
N MET A 341 15.91 35.82 -4.12
CA MET A 341 15.78 34.64 -4.97
C MET A 341 16.29 33.40 -4.21
N PRO A 342 15.51 32.32 -4.09
CA PRO A 342 15.93 31.14 -3.35
C PRO A 342 17.16 30.48 -3.98
N TYR A 343 18.10 30.05 -3.15
CA TYR A 343 19.33 29.39 -3.57
C TYR A 343 19.68 28.26 -2.58
N LEU A 344 20.50 27.31 -3.03
CA LEU A 344 21.11 26.28 -2.20
C LEU A 344 22.63 26.47 -2.21
N ASP A 345 23.20 26.69 -1.03
CA ASP A 345 24.64 26.73 -0.81
C ASP A 345 25.14 25.35 -0.37
N PRO A 346 26.07 24.70 -1.11
CA PRO A 346 26.64 23.41 -0.71
C PRO A 346 27.28 23.41 0.68
N ASN A 347 27.80 24.55 1.14
CA ASN A 347 28.47 24.70 2.44
C ASN A 347 27.47 24.88 3.61
N SER A 348 26.17 25.06 3.32
CA SER A 348 25.14 25.19 4.33
C SER A 348 24.90 23.91 5.11
N ARG A 349 24.44 24.04 6.36
CA ARG A 349 24.35 22.92 7.31
C ARG A 349 22.91 22.66 7.73
N THR A 350 22.70 21.49 8.29
CA THR A 350 21.47 21.13 9.01
C THR A 350 21.40 21.92 10.32
N ARG A 351 20.21 22.07 10.90
CA ARG A 351 20.04 22.76 12.19
C ARG A 351 20.66 21.94 13.32
N HIS A 352 20.47 20.62 13.31
CA HIS A 352 20.95 19.73 14.38
C HIS A 352 22.48 19.65 14.51
N LEU A 353 23.24 19.87 13.44
CA LEU A 353 24.72 19.86 13.49
C LEU A 353 25.34 21.06 14.23
N GLN A 354 24.54 22.03 14.68
CA GLN A 354 24.99 23.17 15.48
C GLN A 354 24.67 23.00 16.98
N GLY A 355 23.85 22.01 17.37
CA GLY A 355 23.31 21.85 18.72
C GLY A 355 24.11 20.95 19.69
N SER A 356 25.20 20.32 19.25
CA SER A 356 26.04 19.47 20.11
C SER A 356 26.97 20.26 21.06
N ALA A 357 26.76 21.57 21.22
CA ALA A 357 27.55 22.44 22.10
C ALA A 357 26.72 23.56 22.78
N ALA A 358 25.67 23.23 23.53
CA ALA A 358 25.22 24.00 24.70
C ALA A 358 24.09 23.28 25.46
N PRO A 359 24.21 23.03 26.78
CA PRO A 359 23.08 22.60 27.59
C PRO A 359 22.09 23.75 27.74
N LEU A 360 20.80 23.45 27.57
CA LEU A 360 19.69 24.35 27.92
C LEU A 360 19.72 24.61 29.42
N VAL A 361 20.29 25.74 29.85
CA VAL A 361 20.18 26.22 31.23
C VAL A 361 18.75 26.74 31.42
N GLN A 362 17.94 25.98 32.17
CA GLN A 362 16.71 26.48 32.77
C GLN A 362 17.05 27.66 33.70
N GLN A 363 16.68 28.88 33.31
CA GLN A 363 16.60 29.97 34.27
C GLN A 363 15.29 29.84 35.05
N ASN A 364 15.41 29.35 36.29
CA ASN A 364 14.40 29.40 37.32
C ASN A 364 13.97 30.86 37.57
N VAL A 365 12.69 31.16 37.39
CA VAL A 365 12.07 32.35 37.99
C VAL A 365 11.50 31.95 39.35
N ASN A 366 12.13 32.48 40.40
CA ASN A 366 11.68 32.43 41.79
C ASN A 366 10.20 32.82 41.93
N ARG A 367 9.37 31.93 42.50
CA ARG A 367 8.15 32.33 43.20
C ARG A 367 8.29 31.99 44.69
N THR A 368 8.45 33.02 45.49
CA THR A 368 8.40 32.99 46.95
C THR A 368 6.96 32.76 47.46
N SER A 369 6.85 31.74 48.32
CA SER A 369 6.03 31.62 49.54
C SER A 369 4.51 31.90 49.50
N SER A 370 3.72 30.83 49.69
CA SER A 370 2.95 30.60 50.94
C SER A 370 2.23 29.24 50.93
N GLN A 371 2.70 28.31 51.77
CA GLN A 371 2.02 27.08 52.24
C GLN A 371 1.10 27.40 53.46
N PRO A 372 0.35 26.45 54.10
CA PRO A 372 0.28 24.98 53.93
C PRO A 372 -1.18 24.43 53.80
N GLU A 373 -1.43 23.16 53.47
CA GLU A 373 -1.64 22.07 54.44
C GLU A 373 -1.34 20.67 53.86
N ALA A 374 -0.95 19.77 54.77
CA ALA A 374 -0.23 18.52 54.57
C ALA A 374 -1.14 17.27 54.55
N ILE A 375 -0.59 16.16 54.03
CA ILE A 375 -0.65 14.73 54.42
C ILE A 375 -0.03 13.97 53.22
N GLY A 376 0.98 13.10 53.23
CA GLY A 376 1.84 12.50 54.26
C GLY A 376 2.39 11.17 53.69
N ALA A 377 3.73 11.02 53.65
CA ALA A 377 4.56 9.79 53.54
C ALA A 377 4.42 8.90 52.26
N GLN A 378 5.44 8.22 51.71
CA GLN A 378 6.72 7.76 52.26
C GLN A 378 7.70 7.36 51.11
N GLU A 379 8.99 7.48 51.40
CA GLU A 379 10.17 7.37 50.51
C GLU A 379 10.50 5.94 50.01
N ARG A 380 11.19 5.88 48.86
CA ARG A 380 12.39 5.02 48.68
C ARG A 380 13.20 5.49 47.47
N GLY A 381 14.43 5.96 47.72
CA GLY A 381 15.36 6.46 46.72
C GLY A 381 16.29 5.39 46.15
N PHE A 382 16.90 5.73 45.02
CA PHE A 382 18.23 5.28 44.62
C PHE A 382 18.94 6.45 43.91
N ASN A 383 20.07 6.83 44.49
CA ASN A 383 21.08 7.74 43.92
C ASN A 383 21.97 6.89 43.02
N GLU A 384 22.16 7.30 41.76
CA GLU A 384 23.27 6.79 40.93
C GLU A 384 24.16 7.96 40.48
N ASP A 385 25.46 7.72 40.65
CA ASP A 385 26.60 8.58 40.38
C ASP A 385 27.05 8.40 38.91
N PRO A 386 27.03 9.43 38.05
CA PRO A 386 27.28 9.28 36.61
C PRO A 386 28.77 9.44 36.23
N GLN A 387 29.69 8.76 36.93
CA GLN A 387 31.12 8.78 36.58
C GLN A 387 31.80 7.42 36.41
N LEU A 388 31.06 6.32 36.29
CA LEU A 388 31.64 4.99 36.06
C LEU A 388 30.94 4.17 34.95
N ALA A 389 30.61 4.80 33.82
CA ALA A 389 30.06 4.10 32.64
C ALA A 389 30.69 4.51 31.29
N VAL A 390 31.75 5.33 31.30
CA VAL A 390 32.38 5.85 30.06
C VAL A 390 33.71 5.15 29.73
N GLU A 391 34.26 4.31 30.60
CA GLU A 391 35.55 3.61 30.34
C GLU A 391 35.44 2.13 29.93
N THR A 392 34.24 1.54 29.85
CA THR A 392 34.10 0.10 29.51
C THR A 392 33.64 -0.17 28.06
N LEU A 393 33.52 0.85 27.20
CA LEU A 393 33.01 0.71 25.82
C LEU A 393 34.04 0.97 24.71
N LEU A 394 35.34 1.02 25.04
CA LEU A 394 36.43 1.23 24.06
C LEU A 394 37.45 0.08 23.98
N GLN A 395 37.08 -1.17 24.32
CA GLN A 395 38.02 -2.30 24.28
C GLN A 395 37.55 -3.63 23.65
N ARG A 396 36.51 -3.65 22.81
CA ARG A 396 36.18 -4.87 22.01
C ARG A 396 35.71 -4.58 20.58
N THR A 397 36.54 -3.88 19.83
CA THR A 397 36.53 -3.92 18.36
C THR A 397 37.91 -4.32 17.89
N ASP A 398 38.20 -5.61 17.98
CA ASP A 398 39.18 -6.33 17.16
C ASP A 398 38.83 -7.82 17.29
N ASP A 399 38.99 -8.55 16.18
CA ASP A 399 38.72 -9.99 15.96
C ASP A 399 37.28 -10.38 15.55
N LEU A 400 37.00 -10.29 14.24
CA LEU A 400 36.78 -11.47 13.35
C LEU A 400 36.09 -11.07 12.02
N TYR A 401 36.89 -10.66 11.03
CA TYR A 401 36.60 -10.81 9.58
C TYR A 401 37.92 -10.69 8.80
N PRO A 402 38.44 -11.76 8.18
CA PRO A 402 39.31 -11.62 7.02
C PRO A 402 38.47 -11.59 5.74
N CYS A 403 38.77 -10.61 4.89
CA CYS A 403 38.11 -10.34 3.62
C CYS A 403 38.65 -11.21 2.48
N ALA A 404 37.87 -11.21 1.39
CA ALA A 404 37.98 -11.94 0.14
C ALA A 404 39.27 -11.72 -0.69
N SER A 405 39.61 -12.74 -1.47
CA SER A 405 40.33 -12.68 -2.76
C SER A 405 39.93 -13.92 -3.57
N GLU A 406 39.21 -13.76 -4.68
CA GLU A 406 39.56 -14.14 -6.07
C GLU A 406 38.18 -14.42 -6.73
N GLU A 407 37.81 -14.07 -7.97
CA GLU A 407 38.52 -13.73 -9.21
C GLU A 407 37.51 -13.06 -10.17
N VAL A 408 37.95 -12.03 -10.90
CA VAL A 408 37.39 -11.63 -12.21
C VAL A 408 38.59 -11.29 -13.09
N GLU A 409 38.88 -12.14 -14.08
CA GLU A 409 39.29 -11.75 -15.44
C GLU A 409 39.62 -13.02 -16.25
N GLU A 410 38.88 -13.29 -17.32
CA GLU A 410 39.48 -13.50 -18.65
C GLU A 410 38.39 -13.63 -19.72
N ALA A 411 38.40 -12.67 -20.64
CA ALA A 411 37.83 -12.80 -21.97
C ALA A 411 38.95 -12.54 -22.97
N GLN A 412 39.37 -13.58 -23.73
CA GLN A 412 39.76 -13.48 -25.15
C GLN A 412 40.20 -14.83 -25.73
N GLY A 413 39.51 -15.26 -26.79
CA GLY A 413 40.10 -16.01 -27.90
C GLY A 413 39.98 -17.54 -27.90
N ILE A 414 39.11 -18.07 -28.78
CA ILE A 414 39.50 -18.85 -29.98
C ILE A 414 38.23 -19.42 -30.68
N ARG A 415 37.98 -18.88 -31.88
CA ARG A 415 37.55 -19.52 -33.16
C ARG A 415 36.37 -20.52 -33.23
N THR A 416 35.31 -20.05 -33.90
CA THR A 416 34.64 -20.62 -35.10
C THR A 416 34.83 -22.11 -35.45
N CYS A 417 33.71 -22.84 -35.58
CA CYS A 417 33.31 -23.76 -36.69
C CYS A 417 31.82 -24.19 -36.45
N LEU A 418 30.83 -23.72 -37.22
CA LEU A 418 30.23 -24.33 -38.43
C LEU A 418 29.58 -25.73 -38.25
N ALA A 419 28.25 -25.75 -38.02
CA ALA A 419 27.16 -26.56 -38.64
C ALA A 419 27.31 -28.12 -38.81
N PRO A 420 26.33 -28.86 -39.40
CA PRO A 420 25.24 -29.59 -38.71
C PRO A 420 25.15 -31.10 -39.08
N ASP A 421 24.02 -31.73 -38.75
CA ASP A 421 23.47 -33.02 -39.25
C ASP A 421 23.83 -34.33 -38.50
N SER A 422 22.80 -35.03 -37.98
CA SER A 422 22.19 -36.18 -38.67
C SER A 422 21.37 -37.07 -37.72
N ALA A 423 20.23 -37.51 -38.23
CA ALA A 423 19.32 -38.49 -37.64
C ALA A 423 19.94 -39.90 -37.65
N LEU A 424 19.47 -40.79 -36.77
CA LEU A 424 18.94 -42.13 -37.12
C LEU A 424 18.51 -42.92 -35.87
N ALA A 425 17.34 -43.53 -35.99
CA ALA A 425 16.76 -44.50 -35.09
C ALA A 425 17.46 -45.87 -35.17
N LEU A 426 17.32 -46.71 -34.14
CA LEU A 426 17.11 -48.16 -34.25
C LEU A 426 16.77 -48.78 -32.88
N GLU A 427 15.68 -49.55 -32.88
CA GLU A 427 15.21 -50.47 -31.83
C GLU A 427 16.11 -51.71 -31.71
N ALA A 428 16.21 -52.32 -30.52
CA ALA A 428 15.87 -53.73 -30.25
C ALA A 428 16.50 -54.29 -28.95
N ASP A 429 15.64 -55.02 -28.22
CA ASP A 429 15.85 -56.23 -27.41
C ASP A 429 16.58 -56.24 -26.04
N CYS A 430 15.81 -56.75 -25.07
CA CYS A 430 16.16 -57.18 -23.71
C CYS A 430 16.78 -58.61 -23.73
N PRO A 431 17.58 -59.04 -22.72
CA PRO A 431 16.95 -59.73 -21.59
C PRO A 431 17.63 -59.57 -20.21
N ARG A 432 16.80 -59.79 -19.17
CA ARG A 432 17.02 -59.83 -17.71
C ARG A 432 18.27 -60.57 -17.21
N SER A 433 18.94 -60.03 -16.18
CA SER A 433 19.23 -60.73 -14.90
C SER A 433 19.98 -59.85 -13.86
N GLY A 434 19.58 -59.93 -12.58
CA GLY A 434 20.46 -59.81 -11.40
C GLY A 434 20.81 -58.43 -10.82
N LEU A 435 20.11 -58.01 -9.76
CA LEU A 435 20.53 -57.05 -8.73
C LEU A 435 21.70 -57.61 -7.87
N PRO A 436 22.40 -56.85 -6.97
CA PRO A 436 22.07 -55.54 -6.37
C PRO A 436 23.22 -54.50 -6.17
N GLU A 437 22.78 -53.27 -5.86
CA GLU A 437 23.38 -52.20 -5.01
C GLU A 437 24.77 -51.57 -5.29
N GLY A 438 24.77 -50.23 -5.44
CA GLY A 438 25.95 -49.37 -5.31
C GLY A 438 25.81 -48.00 -6.00
N GLN A 439 25.54 -46.95 -5.20
CA GLN A 439 25.32 -45.55 -5.59
C GLN A 439 26.48 -44.90 -6.39
N SER A 440 26.15 -44.10 -7.41
CA SER A 440 26.78 -42.78 -7.66
C SER A 440 26.02 -41.96 -8.72
N ASP A 441 25.39 -40.89 -8.25
CA ASP A 441 25.10 -39.57 -8.82
C ASP A 441 25.09 -39.37 -10.35
N GLY A 442 23.87 -39.22 -10.89
CA GLY A 442 23.58 -38.50 -12.13
C GLY A 442 22.46 -37.49 -11.89
N LEU A 443 22.69 -36.23 -12.27
CA LEU A 443 21.71 -35.13 -12.27
C LEU A 443 20.46 -35.55 -13.04
N GLY A 444 19.41 -35.92 -12.31
CA GLY A 444 18.19 -36.52 -12.80
C GLY A 444 17.23 -35.52 -13.45
N GLY A 445 16.69 -35.92 -14.60
CA GLY A 445 15.45 -35.35 -15.13
C GLY A 445 14.28 -35.67 -14.21
N GLU A 446 13.42 -34.69 -14.01
CA GLU A 446 12.19 -34.79 -13.23
C GLU A 446 11.27 -35.87 -13.84
N HIS A 447 11.22 -37.04 -13.23
CA HIS A 447 10.17 -38.02 -13.48
C HIS A 447 8.86 -37.49 -12.86
N LEU A 448 7.91 -37.07 -13.72
CA LEU A 448 6.52 -36.82 -13.33
C LEU A 448 5.92 -38.11 -12.78
N ASN A 449 5.55 -38.11 -11.50
CA ASN A 449 4.86 -39.23 -10.88
C ASN A 449 3.42 -39.33 -11.44
N LEU A 450 3.11 -40.44 -12.12
CA LEU A 450 1.82 -40.70 -12.77
C LEU A 450 0.73 -41.19 -11.80
N ASP A 451 1.08 -41.45 -10.52
CA ASP A 451 0.13 -41.85 -9.46
C ASP A 451 -0.97 -40.81 -9.21
N PHE A 452 -0.74 -39.56 -9.61
CA PHE A 452 -1.66 -38.41 -9.53
C PHE A 452 -3.02 -38.62 -10.25
N LEU A 453 -3.13 -39.58 -11.18
CA LEU A 453 -4.32 -39.76 -12.01
C LEU A 453 -5.34 -40.75 -11.44
N GLU A 454 -4.90 -41.64 -10.55
CA GLU A 454 -5.71 -42.74 -9.99
C GLU A 454 -6.47 -42.33 -8.73
N ASP A 455 -6.18 -41.15 -8.18
CA ASP A 455 -6.74 -40.70 -6.90
C ASP A 455 -8.27 -40.60 -6.90
N TRP A 456 -8.93 -40.44 -8.05
CA TRP A 456 -10.40 -40.54 -8.14
C TRP A 456 -10.74 -41.69 -9.07
N VAL A 457 -10.83 -42.91 -8.54
CA VAL A 457 -11.34 -44.06 -9.32
C VAL A 457 -12.78 -43.75 -9.72
N PHE A 458 -12.97 -43.34 -10.98
CA PHE A 458 -14.27 -43.27 -11.62
C PHE A 458 -14.79 -44.70 -11.79
N PRO A 459 -16.01 -45.04 -11.33
CA PRO A 459 -16.58 -46.33 -11.65
C PRO A 459 -16.79 -46.46 -13.16
N ASP A 460 -16.43 -47.63 -13.69
CA ASP A 460 -16.65 -48.03 -15.08
C ASP A 460 -18.12 -47.75 -15.47
N PRO A 461 -18.42 -47.04 -16.57
CA PRO A 461 -19.79 -46.71 -16.92
C PRO A 461 -20.54 -48.00 -17.24
N SER A 462 -21.32 -48.47 -16.27
CA SER A 462 -22.37 -49.45 -16.54
C SER A 462 -23.34 -48.80 -17.53
N PRO A 463 -23.69 -49.45 -18.65
CA PRO A 463 -24.50 -48.82 -19.68
C PRO A 463 -25.87 -48.46 -19.09
N PRO A 464 -26.28 -47.18 -19.10
CA PRO A 464 -27.61 -46.82 -18.62
C PRO A 464 -28.65 -47.44 -19.57
N SER A 465 -29.55 -48.21 -18.98
CA SER A 465 -30.73 -48.75 -19.63
C SER A 465 -31.47 -47.67 -20.41
N SER A 466 -31.71 -47.98 -21.68
CA SER A 466 -32.61 -47.32 -22.62
C SER A 466 -33.63 -46.37 -21.99
N LEU A 467 -33.40 -45.07 -22.18
CA LEU A 467 -34.41 -44.01 -22.32
C LEU A 467 -33.63 -42.71 -22.64
N CYS A 468 -33.19 -42.58 -23.90
CA CYS A 468 -32.86 -41.28 -24.47
C CYS A 468 -34.18 -40.62 -24.92
N PRO A 469 -34.57 -39.45 -24.42
CA PRO A 469 -35.31 -38.50 -25.22
C PRO A 469 -34.34 -37.82 -26.18
N GLU A 470 -34.81 -37.63 -27.40
CA GLU A 470 -34.11 -37.10 -28.56
C GLU A 470 -33.28 -35.84 -28.29
N ALA A 471 -32.12 -35.79 -28.94
CA ALA A 471 -31.28 -34.62 -29.06
C ALA A 471 -32.09 -33.42 -29.58
N ALA A 472 -32.47 -32.53 -28.67
CA ALA A 472 -32.92 -31.21 -29.02
C ALA A 472 -31.69 -30.41 -29.46
N THR A 473 -31.58 -30.19 -30.77
CA THR A 473 -30.76 -29.14 -31.37
C THR A 473 -31.22 -27.79 -30.80
N ALA A 474 -30.65 -27.39 -29.67
CA ALA A 474 -30.82 -26.06 -29.11
C ALA A 474 -29.97 -25.09 -29.94
N THR A 475 -30.66 -24.20 -30.64
CA THR A 475 -30.10 -23.05 -31.34
C THR A 475 -29.21 -22.21 -30.42
N LEU A 476 -28.02 -21.86 -30.92
CA LEU A 476 -26.97 -21.06 -30.27
C LEU A 476 -27.34 -19.57 -30.02
N GLU A 477 -28.62 -19.24 -30.02
CA GLU A 477 -29.15 -17.88 -29.86
C GLU A 477 -30.24 -17.93 -28.78
N ASP A 478 -29.89 -17.61 -27.53
CA ASP A 478 -30.68 -16.82 -26.55
C ASP A 478 -30.35 -17.09 -25.06
N ASP A 479 -29.66 -18.18 -24.70
CA ASP A 479 -29.32 -18.48 -23.29
C ASP A 479 -27.86 -18.18 -22.93
N LEU A 480 -27.38 -17.02 -23.39
CA LEU A 480 -26.20 -16.44 -22.77
C LEU A 480 -26.60 -15.82 -21.45
N PRO A 481 -25.97 -16.19 -20.32
CA PRO A 481 -26.29 -15.65 -19.01
C PRO A 481 -25.83 -14.18 -18.92
N ASN A 482 -26.53 -13.28 -19.61
CA ASN A 482 -26.35 -11.83 -19.65
C ASN A 482 -26.75 -11.17 -18.31
N SER A 483 -27.37 -11.91 -17.40
CA SER A 483 -27.84 -11.43 -16.10
C SER A 483 -26.95 -11.79 -14.90
N HIS A 484 -26.04 -12.77 -15.02
CA HIS A 484 -25.46 -13.41 -13.83
C HIS A 484 -24.22 -12.69 -13.26
N LEU A 485 -23.47 -11.98 -14.10
CA LEU A 485 -22.44 -11.02 -13.66
C LEU A 485 -23.01 -9.58 -13.53
N ALA A 486 -24.25 -9.34 -14.00
CA ALA A 486 -24.94 -8.06 -13.86
C ALA A 486 -25.51 -7.85 -12.45
N GLN A 487 -25.63 -8.91 -11.64
CA GLN A 487 -25.97 -8.82 -10.22
C GLN A 487 -24.83 -8.27 -9.34
N TYR A 488 -23.65 -8.02 -9.90
CA TYR A 488 -22.63 -7.15 -9.30
C TYR A 488 -23.03 -5.65 -9.28
N ARG A 489 -24.32 -5.33 -9.14
CA ARG A 489 -24.70 -4.01 -8.63
C ARG A 489 -24.47 -4.03 -7.13
N LEU A 490 -23.22 -3.82 -6.74
CA LEU A 490 -22.92 -3.24 -5.44
C LEU A 490 -23.65 -1.89 -5.43
N GLN A 491 -24.86 -1.86 -4.89
CA GLN A 491 -25.44 -0.60 -4.49
C GLN A 491 -24.42 0.05 -3.57
N ASP A 492 -24.10 1.30 -3.86
CA ASP A 492 -23.29 2.20 -3.04
C ASP A 492 -24.07 2.56 -1.76
N GLN A 493 -24.63 1.54 -1.10
CA GLN A 493 -25.12 1.65 0.25
C GLN A 493 -23.88 1.72 1.11
N ARG A 494 -23.70 2.87 1.74
CA ARG A 494 -22.98 3.02 3.01
C ARG A 494 -23.42 1.86 3.91
N SER A 495 -22.70 0.76 3.85
CA SER A 495 -22.87 -0.37 4.73
C SER A 495 -22.36 0.09 6.09
N THR A 496 -23.28 0.72 6.82
CA THR A 496 -23.31 0.72 8.28
C THR A 496 -23.68 -0.69 8.71
N ALA A 497 -22.85 -1.68 8.38
CA ALA A 497 -22.83 -2.91 9.16
C ALA A 497 -22.06 -2.56 10.45
N PRO A 498 -22.64 -2.78 11.64
CA PRO A 498 -21.95 -2.51 12.88
C PRO A 498 -20.75 -3.45 12.91
N ALA A 499 -19.55 -2.93 12.66
CA ALA A 499 -18.34 -3.63 13.02
C ALA A 499 -18.45 -3.86 14.53
N SER A 500 -18.48 -5.13 14.91
CA SER A 500 -18.26 -5.57 16.27
C SER A 500 -16.90 -5.01 16.72
N ASP A 501 -16.93 -3.83 17.31
CA ASP A 501 -15.83 -3.14 18.01
C ASP A 501 -15.39 -3.91 19.29
N GLU A 502 -15.88 -5.14 19.49
CA GLU A 502 -15.70 -5.94 20.71
C GLU A 502 -14.44 -6.80 20.72
N LEU A 503 -13.75 -7.02 19.59
CA LEU A 503 -12.41 -7.64 19.59
C LEU A 503 -11.32 -6.56 19.55
N LEU A 504 -11.36 -5.64 20.52
CA LEU A 504 -10.26 -4.75 20.86
C LEU A 504 -9.10 -5.58 21.44
N VAL A 505 -8.37 -6.32 20.61
CA VAL A 505 -7.09 -6.91 21.03
C VAL A 505 -6.18 -5.75 21.42
N VAL A 506 -5.94 -5.61 22.72
CA VAL A 506 -4.99 -4.67 23.32
C VAL A 506 -3.98 -5.55 24.03
N VAL A 507 -2.75 -5.60 23.51
CA VAL A 507 -1.67 -6.33 24.16
C VAL A 507 -1.21 -5.54 25.39
N SER A 508 -1.14 -6.21 26.53
CA SER A 508 -0.58 -5.68 27.78
C SER A 508 0.95 -5.78 27.81
N GLU A 509 1.62 -4.97 28.64
CA GLU A 509 3.08 -5.04 28.81
C GLU A 509 3.53 -6.43 29.34
N ALA A 510 2.71 -7.04 30.20
CA ALA A 510 3.00 -8.38 30.73
C ALA A 510 2.95 -9.45 29.63
N GLU A 511 1.97 -9.37 28.72
CA GLU A 511 1.87 -10.29 27.60
C GLU A 511 3.02 -10.12 26.60
N LEU A 512 3.44 -8.88 26.32
CA LEU A 512 4.60 -8.62 25.46
C LEU A 512 5.88 -9.16 26.10
N GLY A 513 6.12 -8.88 27.38
CA GLY A 513 7.32 -9.37 28.08
C GLY A 513 7.39 -10.90 28.12
N ALA A 514 6.25 -11.59 28.28
CA ALA A 514 6.19 -13.05 28.19
C ALA A 514 6.49 -13.56 26.77
N ALA A 515 5.93 -12.91 25.74
CA ALA A 515 6.20 -13.26 24.34
C ALA A 515 7.68 -13.05 23.97
N GLU A 516 8.30 -11.97 24.44
CA GLU A 516 9.72 -11.69 24.26
C GLU A 516 10.60 -12.72 24.98
N ALA A 517 10.24 -13.11 26.21
CA ALA A 517 10.96 -14.17 26.91
C ALA A 517 10.89 -15.52 26.16
N ASN A 518 9.72 -15.88 25.63
CA ASN A 518 9.55 -17.09 24.83
C ASN A 518 10.35 -17.03 23.53
N LEU A 519 10.37 -15.88 22.86
CA LEU A 519 11.19 -15.66 21.66
C LEU A 519 12.69 -15.75 21.98
N ALA A 520 13.12 -15.14 23.09
CA ALA A 520 14.51 -15.18 23.54
C ALA A 520 14.96 -16.62 23.80
N LEU A 521 14.17 -17.42 24.51
CA LEU A 521 14.44 -18.84 24.76
C LEU A 521 14.61 -19.64 23.47
N LEU A 522 13.73 -19.42 22.49
CA LEU A 522 13.84 -20.08 21.19
C LEU A 522 15.09 -19.59 20.42
N SER A 523 15.37 -18.29 20.44
CA SER A 523 16.48 -17.68 19.69
C SER A 523 17.86 -18.00 20.26
N ALA A 524 17.97 -18.20 21.58
CA ALA A 524 19.21 -18.52 22.28
C ALA A 524 19.80 -19.86 21.85
N GLY A 525 18.94 -20.83 21.54
CA GLY A 525 19.35 -22.13 20.97
C GLY A 525 19.84 -22.05 19.52
N HIS A 526 19.71 -20.89 18.86
CA HIS A 526 19.92 -20.73 17.42
C HIS A 526 20.92 -19.62 17.04
N GLY A 527 21.63 -19.03 18.02
CA GLY A 527 22.62 -17.97 17.78
C GLY A 527 22.01 -16.64 17.31
N LEU A 528 20.74 -16.39 17.64
CA LEU A 528 19.98 -15.19 17.26
C LEU A 528 19.68 -14.29 18.48
N ASN A 529 20.71 -14.02 19.31
CA ASN A 529 20.53 -13.45 20.64
C ASN A 529 20.06 -11.97 20.68
N ASP A 530 20.17 -11.24 19.56
CA ASP A 530 19.84 -9.80 19.47
C ASP A 530 18.43 -9.55 18.90
N VAL A 531 17.55 -10.55 18.95
CA VAL A 531 16.22 -10.47 18.32
C VAL A 531 15.16 -10.08 19.36
N SER A 532 14.49 -8.95 19.13
CA SER A 532 13.35 -8.51 19.94
C SER A 532 12.07 -8.39 19.11
N LEU A 533 10.92 -8.46 19.77
CA LEU A 533 9.65 -8.09 19.15
C LEU A 533 9.57 -6.56 18.97
N PRO A 534 8.70 -6.07 18.06
CA PRO A 534 8.38 -4.64 17.99
C PRO A 534 7.72 -4.14 19.28
N SER A 535 7.62 -2.81 19.43
CA SER A 535 6.96 -2.22 20.60
C SER A 535 5.52 -2.71 20.78
N ARG A 536 5.00 -2.67 22.01
CA ARG A 536 3.62 -3.06 22.34
C ARG A 536 2.57 -2.42 21.43
N TYR A 537 2.75 -1.14 21.11
CA TYR A 537 1.88 -0.41 20.19
C TYR A 537 1.95 -0.94 18.77
N ALA A 538 3.16 -1.25 18.27
CA ALA A 538 3.36 -1.84 16.96
C ALA A 538 2.75 -3.24 16.88
N VAL A 539 3.04 -4.12 17.86
CA VAL A 539 2.47 -5.48 17.95
C VAL A 539 0.94 -5.44 17.97
N THR A 540 0.36 -4.60 18.83
CA THR A 540 -1.11 -4.42 18.89
C THR A 540 -1.67 -4.00 17.53
N ARG A 541 -1.01 -3.05 16.85
CA ARG A 541 -1.45 -2.54 15.56
C ARG A 541 -1.35 -3.60 14.46
N TYR A 542 -0.29 -4.40 14.43
CA TYR A 542 -0.13 -5.47 13.44
C TYR A 542 -1.15 -6.60 13.64
N ILE A 543 -1.43 -7.01 14.89
CA ILE A 543 -2.45 -8.03 15.16
C ILE A 543 -3.84 -7.54 14.72
N ARG A 544 -4.15 -6.25 14.98
CA ARG A 544 -5.40 -5.65 14.50
C ARG A 544 -5.48 -5.59 12.97
N ALA A 545 -4.38 -5.26 12.31
CA ALA A 545 -4.32 -5.26 10.85
C ALA A 545 -4.51 -6.67 10.28
N TYR A 546 -3.85 -7.68 10.86
CA TYR A 546 -4.05 -9.09 10.49
C TYR A 546 -5.52 -9.50 10.67
N SER A 547 -6.10 -9.25 11.84
CA SER A 547 -7.49 -9.61 12.16
C SER A 547 -8.49 -8.93 11.23
N ARG A 548 -8.22 -7.70 10.81
CA ARG A 548 -9.14 -6.93 9.98
C ARG A 548 -9.02 -7.23 8.49
N PHE A 549 -7.83 -7.55 8.01
CA PHE A 549 -7.54 -7.59 6.57
C PHE A 549 -7.03 -8.93 6.06
N CYS A 550 -6.43 -9.77 6.90
CA CYS A 550 -5.96 -11.10 6.50
C CYS A 550 -6.94 -12.20 6.92
N ASP A 551 -7.36 -12.19 8.19
CA ASP A 551 -8.24 -13.22 8.77
C ASP A 551 -9.58 -13.40 8.02
N PRO A 552 -10.26 -12.34 7.51
CA PRO A 552 -11.48 -12.52 6.73
C PRO A 552 -11.31 -13.33 5.44
N HIS A 553 -10.08 -13.39 4.90
CA HIS A 553 -9.75 -14.14 3.69
C HIS A 553 -9.06 -15.47 3.99
N ALA A 554 -8.38 -15.59 5.14
CA ALA A 554 -7.65 -16.77 5.58
C ALA A 554 -7.96 -17.07 7.07
N PRO A 555 -9.20 -17.45 7.43
CA PRO A 555 -9.64 -17.61 8.82
C PRO A 555 -9.14 -18.94 9.41
N ILE A 556 -7.83 -19.01 9.68
CA ILE A 556 -7.14 -20.22 10.16
C ILE A 556 -6.55 -20.08 11.57
N VAL A 557 -6.52 -18.85 12.11
CA VAL A 557 -6.07 -18.58 13.48
C VAL A 557 -7.30 -18.30 14.34
N PRO A 558 -7.53 -19.02 15.45
CA PRO A 558 -8.67 -18.77 16.33
C PRO A 558 -8.42 -17.49 17.15
N LEU A 559 -8.76 -16.32 16.59
CA LEU A 559 -8.49 -15.01 17.20
C LEU A 559 -9.20 -14.81 18.56
N GLN A 560 -10.27 -15.57 18.83
CA GLN A 560 -11.02 -15.54 20.09
C GLN A 560 -10.21 -16.09 21.27
N THR A 561 -9.26 -16.98 21.02
CA THR A 561 -8.38 -17.59 22.04
C THR A 561 -6.90 -17.28 21.82
N PHE A 562 -6.58 -16.50 20.78
CA PHE A 562 -5.21 -16.13 20.47
C PHE A 562 -4.63 -15.17 21.51
N ASN A 563 -3.57 -15.60 22.20
CA ASN A 563 -2.82 -14.77 23.15
C ASN A 563 -1.32 -14.86 22.86
N ILE A 564 -0.65 -13.72 22.74
CA ILE A 564 0.78 -13.69 22.40
C ILE A 564 1.68 -14.21 23.51
N SER A 565 1.22 -14.22 24.77
CA SER A 565 2.01 -14.74 25.89
C SER A 565 2.13 -16.27 25.87
N THR A 566 1.19 -16.96 25.23
CA THR A 566 1.13 -18.42 25.16
C THR A 566 1.33 -18.99 23.75
N ALA A 567 1.09 -18.18 22.71
CA ALA A 567 1.30 -18.59 21.33
C ALA A 567 2.78 -18.83 21.03
N HIS A 568 3.05 -19.75 20.12
CA HIS A 568 4.43 -20.05 19.70
C HIS A 568 5.07 -18.84 18.98
N PRO A 569 6.34 -18.48 19.26
CA PRO A 569 6.96 -17.30 18.67
C PRO A 569 6.93 -17.24 17.14
N ILE A 570 7.07 -18.38 16.44
CA ILE A 570 7.02 -18.44 14.97
C ILE A 570 5.62 -18.07 14.45
N LEU A 571 4.56 -18.52 15.12
CA LEU A 571 3.18 -18.16 14.75
C LEU A 571 2.92 -16.67 14.99
N ILE A 572 3.42 -16.12 16.09
CA ILE A 572 3.34 -14.69 16.38
C ILE A 572 4.02 -13.90 15.26
N LEU A 573 5.27 -14.24 14.92
CA LEU A 573 6.01 -13.54 13.86
C LEU A 573 5.30 -13.65 12.49
N ALA A 574 4.70 -14.80 12.17
CA ALA A 574 3.91 -14.96 10.94
C ALA A 574 2.71 -13.99 10.92
N VAL A 575 1.91 -13.96 11.99
CA VAL A 575 0.77 -13.03 12.16
C VAL A 575 1.23 -11.57 12.07
N LEU A 576 2.31 -11.20 12.76
CA LEU A 576 2.84 -9.84 12.75
C LEU A 576 3.40 -9.45 11.38
N SER A 577 4.08 -10.35 10.67
CA SER A 577 4.63 -10.08 9.33
C SER A 577 3.52 -9.74 8.33
N LEU A 578 2.43 -10.52 8.32
CA LEU A 578 1.26 -10.27 7.49
C LEU A 578 0.55 -8.97 7.91
N GLY A 579 0.38 -8.75 9.22
CA GLY A 579 -0.21 -7.53 9.76
C GLY A 579 0.57 -6.27 9.36
N ALA A 580 1.91 -6.32 9.41
CA ALA A 580 2.78 -5.24 8.96
C ALA A 580 2.69 -5.02 7.44
N THR A 581 2.54 -6.08 6.64
CA THR A 581 2.31 -5.95 5.18
C THR A 581 1.04 -5.14 4.92
N TYR A 582 -0.07 -5.44 5.58
CA TYR A 582 -1.34 -4.72 5.40
C TYR A 582 -1.32 -3.27 5.91
N LEU A 583 -0.30 -2.86 6.67
CA LEU A 583 -0.08 -1.47 7.08
C LEU A 583 0.96 -0.75 6.21
N ASP A 584 1.41 -1.36 5.12
CA ASP A 584 2.42 -0.81 4.21
C ASP A 584 3.77 -0.56 4.91
N GLU A 585 4.17 -1.48 5.80
CA GLU A 585 5.45 -1.43 6.51
C GLU A 585 6.37 -2.57 6.05
N ALA A 586 6.76 -2.49 4.79
CA ALA A 586 7.49 -3.55 4.07
C ALA A 586 8.80 -3.97 4.77
N ASP A 587 9.57 -3.03 5.31
CA ASP A 587 10.85 -3.34 5.97
C ASP A 587 10.65 -4.15 7.26
N VAL A 588 9.68 -3.74 8.09
CA VAL A 588 9.33 -4.43 9.34
C VAL A 588 8.74 -5.80 9.02
N SER A 589 7.81 -5.85 8.07
CA SER A 589 7.17 -7.05 7.56
C SER A 589 8.21 -8.09 7.08
N SER A 590 9.14 -7.66 6.23
CA SER A 590 10.21 -8.51 5.69
C SER A 590 11.19 -8.97 6.77
N GLY A 591 11.52 -8.10 7.74
CA GLY A 591 12.36 -8.45 8.88
C GLY A 591 11.73 -9.54 9.76
N LEU A 592 10.45 -9.37 10.12
CA LEU A 592 9.68 -10.33 10.91
C LEU A 592 9.52 -11.67 10.18
N PHE A 593 9.21 -11.63 8.88
CA PHE A 593 9.12 -12.83 8.05
C PHE A 593 10.45 -13.58 7.96
N SER A 594 11.56 -12.86 7.71
CA SER A 594 12.90 -13.44 7.60
C SER A 594 13.36 -14.08 8.90
N LEU A 595 12.97 -13.49 10.04
CA LEU A 595 13.20 -14.08 11.35
C LEU A 595 12.37 -15.36 11.56
N ALA A 596 11.06 -15.30 11.30
CA ALA A 596 10.16 -16.46 11.42
C ALA A 596 10.68 -17.64 10.57
N GLN A 597 11.10 -17.34 9.34
CA GLN A 597 11.69 -18.30 8.44
C GLN A 597 12.94 -18.98 9.03
N ARG A 598 13.88 -18.19 9.57
CA ARG A 598 15.14 -18.75 10.13
C ARG A 598 14.85 -19.65 11.33
N LEU A 599 13.93 -19.24 12.19
CA LEU A 599 13.52 -20.04 13.35
C LEU A 599 12.80 -21.33 12.91
N LEU A 600 11.95 -21.26 11.88
CA LEU A 600 11.28 -22.45 11.33
C LEU A 600 12.27 -23.42 10.70
N ALA A 601 13.23 -22.94 9.92
CA ALA A 601 14.26 -23.79 9.31
C ALA A 601 15.09 -24.54 10.36
N ARG A 602 15.44 -23.88 11.48
CA ARG A 602 16.15 -24.53 12.60
C ARG A 602 15.27 -25.50 13.39
N TYR A 603 13.98 -25.21 13.53
CA TYR A 603 13.03 -26.13 14.10
C TYR A 603 12.96 -27.43 13.28
N ASP A 604 12.94 -27.31 11.95
CA ASP A 604 12.93 -28.45 11.02
C ASP A 604 14.22 -29.29 11.14
N GLU A 605 15.39 -28.63 11.17
CA GLU A 605 16.68 -29.32 11.39
C GLU A 605 16.73 -30.11 12.71
N ASN A 606 16.13 -29.61 13.78
CA ASN A 606 16.09 -30.29 15.07
C ASN A 606 15.13 -31.48 15.09
N LEU A 607 14.06 -31.44 14.29
CA LEU A 607 13.13 -32.56 14.14
C LEU A 607 13.77 -33.75 13.43
N ASP A 608 14.65 -33.49 12.45
CA ASP A 608 15.37 -34.54 11.70
C ASP A 608 16.39 -35.31 12.56
N ILE A 609 16.77 -34.79 13.73
CA ILE A 609 17.75 -35.40 14.65
C ILE A 609 17.06 -36.26 15.74
N GLY A 610 15.74 -36.13 15.93
CA GLY A 610 14.97 -36.86 16.94
C GLY A 610 14.42 -38.22 16.45
N GLU A 611 14.27 -39.18 17.37
CA GLU A 611 13.67 -40.51 17.08
C GLU A 611 12.31 -40.39 16.37
N GLU A 612 12.12 -41.14 15.28
CA GLU A 612 10.96 -41.12 14.37
C GLU A 612 9.60 -41.37 15.05
N ASP A 613 9.58 -41.94 16.26
CA ASP A 613 8.37 -42.45 16.92
C ASP A 613 7.49 -41.39 17.64
N CYS A 614 7.86 -40.11 17.60
CA CYS A 614 7.19 -39.05 18.38
C CYS A 614 6.69 -37.83 17.58
N ARG A 615 6.45 -37.93 16.27
CA ARG A 615 5.88 -36.82 15.46
C ARG A 615 4.42 -36.51 15.84
N ARG A 616 4.20 -35.88 17.00
CA ARG A 616 2.94 -35.17 17.28
C ARG A 616 3.11 -33.73 16.80
N HIS A 617 2.42 -33.41 15.71
CA HIS A 617 2.37 -32.04 15.21
C HIS A 617 1.81 -31.10 16.27
N SER A 618 2.51 -29.99 16.49
CA SER A 618 2.06 -28.99 17.45
C SER A 618 0.97 -28.11 16.82
N ALA A 619 -0.02 -27.71 17.62
CA ALA A 619 -1.16 -26.91 17.13
C ALA A 619 -0.77 -25.59 16.45
N TRP A 620 0.43 -25.05 16.72
CA TRP A 620 0.94 -23.82 16.12
C TRP A 620 1.59 -24.04 14.74
N GLU A 621 2.05 -25.26 14.44
CA GLU A 621 2.94 -25.54 13.32
C GLU A 621 2.25 -25.30 11.97
N LEU A 622 1.12 -25.97 11.76
CA LEU A 622 0.37 -25.89 10.52
C LEU A 622 -0.10 -24.44 10.19
N PRO A 623 -0.75 -23.68 11.10
CA PRO A 623 -1.11 -22.30 10.80
C PRO A 623 0.11 -21.40 10.54
N ALA A 624 1.21 -21.58 11.29
CA ALA A 624 2.42 -20.77 11.07
C ALA A 624 3.01 -21.02 9.67
N ARG A 625 3.17 -22.28 9.26
CA ARG A 625 3.68 -22.63 7.92
C ARG A 625 2.77 -22.10 6.81
N LEU A 626 1.45 -22.23 6.97
CA LEU A 626 0.47 -21.73 5.98
C LEU A 626 0.53 -20.21 5.82
N LEU A 627 0.61 -19.46 6.92
CA LEU A 627 0.73 -17.99 6.88
C LEU A 627 2.07 -17.54 6.26
N LEU A 628 3.17 -18.24 6.55
CA LEU A 628 4.47 -17.96 5.92
C LEU A 628 4.47 -18.33 4.43
N CYS A 629 3.82 -19.41 4.03
CA CYS A 629 3.62 -19.77 2.62
C CYS A 629 2.80 -18.70 1.89
N LEU A 630 1.72 -18.20 2.51
CA LEU A 630 0.92 -17.09 1.98
C LEU A 630 1.78 -15.85 1.75
N TYR A 631 2.58 -15.45 2.75
CA TYR A 631 3.51 -14.34 2.62
C TYR A 631 4.48 -14.54 1.45
N ALA A 632 5.14 -15.70 1.41
CA ALA A 632 6.17 -16.02 0.42
C ALA A 632 5.62 -16.09 -1.02
N ALA A 633 4.41 -16.64 -1.19
CA ALA A 633 3.73 -16.72 -2.48
C ALA A 633 3.43 -15.33 -3.05
N LEU A 634 3.08 -14.37 -2.18
CA LEU A 634 2.62 -13.04 -2.55
C LEU A 634 3.70 -11.94 -2.47
N GLY A 635 4.86 -12.22 -1.85
CA GLY A 635 5.94 -11.26 -1.56
C GLY A 635 6.80 -10.81 -2.76
N GLY A 636 6.45 -11.19 -3.99
CA GLY A 636 7.11 -10.73 -5.24
C GLY A 636 8.53 -11.22 -5.51
N ASN A 637 9.29 -11.63 -4.49
CA ASN A 637 10.63 -12.18 -4.68
C ASN A 637 10.56 -13.62 -5.21
N ALA A 638 11.05 -13.83 -6.43
CA ALA A 638 11.02 -15.13 -7.10
C ALA A 638 11.80 -16.23 -6.35
N SER A 639 12.90 -15.90 -5.65
CA SER A 639 13.66 -16.89 -4.88
C SER A 639 12.91 -17.31 -3.61
N ILE A 640 12.27 -16.35 -2.92
CA ILE A 640 11.44 -16.61 -1.74
C ILE A 640 10.21 -17.42 -2.12
N ARG A 641 9.57 -17.09 -3.24
CA ARG A 641 8.42 -17.83 -3.77
C ARG A 641 8.76 -19.29 -4.10
N ARG A 642 9.91 -19.57 -4.71
CA ARG A 642 10.37 -20.97 -4.94
C ARG A 642 10.55 -21.74 -3.63
N ARG A 643 11.02 -21.08 -2.56
CA ARG A 643 11.13 -21.70 -1.22
C ARG A 643 9.76 -21.97 -0.59
N ALA A 644 8.73 -21.18 -0.91
CA ALA A 644 7.37 -21.46 -0.46
C ALA A 644 6.91 -22.86 -0.88
N ASN A 645 7.29 -23.33 -2.07
CA ASN A 645 6.98 -24.67 -2.55
C ASN A 645 7.63 -25.75 -1.70
N GLN A 646 8.88 -25.53 -1.28
CA GLN A 646 9.62 -26.46 -0.42
C GLN A 646 8.97 -26.53 0.96
N TRP A 647 8.55 -25.40 1.54
CA TRP A 647 7.79 -25.40 2.80
C TRP A 647 6.40 -26.01 2.65
N PHE A 648 5.79 -25.84 1.49
CA PHE A 648 4.49 -26.44 1.22
C PHE A 648 4.58 -27.97 1.10
N ALA A 649 5.71 -28.52 0.65
CA ALA A 649 5.95 -29.98 0.69
C ALA A 649 5.92 -30.52 2.14
N THR A 650 6.49 -29.79 3.09
CA THR A 650 6.35 -30.17 4.51
C THR A 650 4.90 -30.11 4.98
N ILE A 651 4.11 -29.13 4.51
CA ILE A 651 2.67 -29.07 4.82
C ILE A 651 1.95 -30.31 4.25
N THR A 652 2.25 -30.71 3.01
CA THR A 652 1.64 -31.91 2.40
C THR A 652 1.96 -33.19 3.17
N ASP A 653 3.12 -33.27 3.81
CA ASP A 653 3.52 -34.41 4.63
C ASP A 653 2.80 -34.45 6.00
N ILE A 654 2.56 -33.27 6.59
CA ILE A 654 1.92 -33.11 7.91
C ILE A 654 0.40 -33.36 7.85
N VAL A 655 -0.25 -32.94 6.77
CA VAL A 655 -1.72 -32.94 6.65
C VAL A 655 -2.37 -34.32 6.88
N PRO A 656 -1.87 -35.44 6.29
CA PRO A 656 -2.45 -36.77 6.52
C PRO A 656 -2.54 -37.17 8.01
N ASP A 657 -1.49 -36.91 8.79
CA ASP A 657 -1.47 -37.26 10.20
C ASP A 657 -2.39 -36.34 11.01
N VAL A 658 -2.42 -35.04 10.69
CA VAL A 658 -3.36 -34.08 11.29
C VAL A 658 -4.82 -34.48 11.04
N VAL A 659 -5.17 -34.90 9.82
CA VAL A 659 -6.53 -35.37 9.48
C VAL A 659 -6.90 -36.61 10.31
N ARG A 660 -5.98 -37.55 10.47
CA ARG A 660 -6.20 -38.75 11.28
C ARG A 660 -6.46 -38.44 12.76
N ASP A 661 -5.86 -37.38 13.29
CA ASP A 661 -6.03 -36.96 14.68
C ASP A 661 -7.33 -36.18 14.92
N ILE A 662 -7.83 -35.44 13.92
CA ILE A 662 -9.14 -34.78 13.98
C ILE A 662 -10.26 -35.80 14.27
N SER A 663 -10.24 -36.96 13.59
CA SER A 663 -11.28 -38.00 13.72
C SER A 663 -11.32 -38.68 15.09
N LYS A 664 -10.25 -38.56 15.90
CA LYS A 664 -10.14 -39.22 17.21
C LYS A 664 -10.58 -38.34 18.38
N THR A 665 -10.78 -37.04 18.15
CA THR A 665 -10.96 -36.05 19.22
C THR A 665 -12.45 -35.70 19.42
N PRO A 666 -13.06 -36.03 20.57
CA PRO A 666 -14.47 -35.73 20.83
C PRO A 666 -14.75 -34.24 21.09
N GLU A 667 -15.89 -33.75 20.61
CA GLU A 667 -16.36 -32.37 20.81
C GLU A 667 -16.97 -32.15 22.21
N GLU A 668 -16.14 -32.02 23.24
CA GLU A 668 -16.61 -31.93 24.64
C GLU A 668 -16.88 -30.49 25.13
N SER A 669 -16.18 -29.48 24.59
CA SER A 669 -16.29 -28.08 25.02
C SER A 669 -16.12 -27.10 23.86
N TRP A 670 -16.55 -25.84 24.04
CA TRP A 670 -16.38 -24.78 23.03
C TRP A 670 -14.91 -24.58 22.63
N THR A 671 -14.00 -24.57 23.61
CA THR A 671 -12.56 -24.42 23.34
C THR A 671 -12.00 -25.59 22.54
N ARG A 672 -12.37 -26.83 22.89
CA ARG A 672 -11.96 -28.02 22.12
C ARG A 672 -12.54 -28.04 20.72
N TRP A 673 -13.80 -27.63 20.58
CA TRP A 673 -14.42 -27.46 19.28
C TRP A 673 -13.70 -26.42 18.44
N LEU A 674 -13.32 -25.28 19.03
CA LEU A 674 -12.62 -24.19 18.33
C LEU A 674 -11.21 -24.64 17.89
N GLU A 675 -10.48 -25.37 18.74
CA GLU A 675 -9.18 -25.98 18.40
C GLU A 675 -9.30 -26.96 17.22
N GLN A 676 -10.32 -27.83 17.26
CA GLN A 676 -10.59 -28.78 16.18
C GLN A 676 -10.97 -28.04 14.89
N GLN A 677 -11.83 -27.02 14.96
CA GLN A 677 -12.20 -26.21 13.79
C GLN A 677 -11.03 -25.41 13.23
N ALA A 678 -10.14 -24.86 14.06
CA ALA A 678 -8.93 -24.20 13.61
C ALA A 678 -8.04 -25.16 12.81
N THR A 679 -7.92 -26.40 13.29
CA THR A 679 -7.17 -27.47 12.60
C THR A 679 -7.81 -27.85 11.27
N ILE A 680 -9.14 -28.07 11.25
CA ILE A 680 -9.90 -28.36 10.02
C ILE A 680 -9.77 -27.21 9.01
N ARG A 681 -9.84 -25.96 9.49
CA ARG A 681 -9.67 -24.76 8.66
C ARG A 681 -8.26 -24.63 8.10
N CYS A 682 -7.22 -25.02 8.85
CA CYS A 682 -5.86 -25.08 8.35
C CYS A 682 -5.72 -26.14 7.24
N VAL A 683 -6.29 -27.33 7.41
CA VAL A 683 -6.29 -28.37 6.37
C VAL A 683 -7.03 -27.87 5.12
N ALA A 684 -8.21 -27.29 5.27
CA ALA A 684 -8.95 -26.66 4.18
C ALA A 684 -8.14 -25.55 3.47
N TRP A 685 -7.47 -24.68 4.23
CA TRP A 685 -6.64 -23.62 3.69
C TRP A 685 -5.38 -24.12 2.99
N SER A 686 -4.83 -25.27 3.38
CA SER A 686 -3.75 -25.92 2.63
C SER A 686 -4.20 -26.25 1.20
N ILE A 687 -5.44 -26.71 1.01
CA ILE A 687 -6.01 -27.00 -0.31
C ILE A 687 -6.17 -25.72 -1.14
N VAL A 688 -6.64 -24.63 -0.51
CA VAL A 688 -6.72 -23.30 -1.14
C VAL A 688 -5.34 -22.76 -1.51
N THR A 689 -4.35 -22.94 -0.64
CA THR A 689 -2.97 -22.52 -0.86
C THR A 689 -2.34 -23.32 -2.01
N ALA A 690 -2.58 -24.64 -2.10
CA ALA A 690 -2.15 -25.46 -3.22
C ALA A 690 -2.74 -24.98 -4.55
N ALA A 691 -4.05 -24.68 -4.59
CA ALA A 691 -4.72 -24.11 -5.77
C ALA A 691 -4.08 -22.76 -6.19
N MET A 692 -3.75 -21.91 -5.22
CA MET A 692 -3.08 -20.62 -5.44
C MET A 692 -1.67 -20.79 -6.01
N LEU A 693 -0.86 -21.67 -5.42
CA LEU A 693 0.50 -21.94 -5.88
C LEU A 693 0.51 -22.56 -7.29
N GLN A 694 -0.43 -23.47 -7.59
CA GLN A 694 -0.58 -24.07 -8.92
C GLN A 694 -0.93 -23.01 -9.98
N SER A 695 -1.86 -22.09 -9.67
CA SER A 695 -2.16 -20.94 -10.52
C SER A 695 -0.96 -20.00 -10.68
N LEU A 696 -0.14 -19.80 -9.64
CA LEU A 696 1.07 -18.99 -9.73
C LEU A 696 2.14 -19.62 -10.62
N GLU A 697 2.43 -20.91 -10.49
CA GLU A 697 3.63 -21.49 -11.11
C GLU A 697 3.39 -22.15 -12.47
N GLY A 698 2.18 -22.66 -12.72
CA GLY A 698 1.79 -23.25 -14.00
C GLY A 698 2.32 -24.66 -14.28
N GLY A 699 3.21 -25.20 -13.43
CA GLY A 699 3.76 -26.56 -13.58
C GLY A 699 3.96 -27.33 -12.27
N ALA A 700 3.92 -26.67 -11.11
CA ALA A 700 4.01 -27.35 -9.83
C ALA A 700 2.70 -28.07 -9.50
N VAL A 701 2.77 -29.37 -9.25
CA VAL A 701 1.68 -30.19 -8.72
C VAL A 701 1.96 -30.39 -7.25
N PHE A 702 1.16 -29.78 -6.39
CA PHE A 702 1.19 -30.04 -4.96
C PHE A 702 0.16 -31.12 -4.69
N ASP A 703 0.63 -32.31 -4.35
CA ASP A 703 -0.27 -33.42 -4.02
C ASP A 703 -0.59 -33.41 -2.52
N ILE A 704 -1.84 -33.09 -2.23
CA ILE A 704 -2.48 -33.46 -0.98
C ILE A 704 -3.41 -34.59 -1.41
N ARG A 705 -3.14 -35.83 -0.98
CA ARG A 705 -3.88 -37.05 -1.32
C ARG A 705 -5.33 -37.02 -0.79
N ILE A 706 -6.12 -36.06 -1.29
CA ILE A 706 -7.44 -35.70 -0.78
C ILE A 706 -8.39 -36.90 -0.85
N SER A 707 -8.35 -37.67 -1.93
CA SER A 707 -9.27 -38.79 -2.12
C SER A 707 -9.11 -39.91 -1.11
N THR A 708 -7.89 -40.10 -0.59
CA THR A 708 -7.59 -41.11 0.44
C THR A 708 -7.84 -40.59 1.87
N LEU A 709 -8.03 -39.28 2.02
CA LEU A 709 -8.22 -38.63 3.31
C LEU A 709 -9.68 -38.21 3.47
N ASP A 710 -10.35 -38.66 4.53
CA ASP A 710 -11.72 -38.24 4.84
C ASP A 710 -11.73 -36.83 5.45
N VAL A 711 -11.28 -35.84 4.66
CA VAL A 711 -11.07 -34.46 5.11
C VAL A 711 -12.44 -33.84 5.43
N PRO A 712 -12.73 -33.51 6.69
CA PRO A 712 -13.97 -32.86 7.04
C PRO A 712 -14.00 -31.43 6.50
N LEU A 713 -15.14 -30.99 5.99
CA LEU A 713 -15.29 -29.59 5.59
C LEU A 713 -15.42 -28.69 6.83
N PRO A 714 -14.86 -27.46 6.79
CA PRO A 714 -15.03 -26.48 7.85
C PRO A 714 -16.50 -26.18 8.16
N GLY A 715 -16.81 -25.99 9.44
CA GLY A 715 -18.14 -25.60 9.88
C GLY A 715 -18.51 -24.16 9.49
N PRO A 716 -19.79 -23.76 9.71
CA PRO A 716 -20.31 -22.45 9.34
C PRO A 716 -19.48 -21.29 9.91
N THR A 717 -19.33 -20.22 9.12
CA THR A 717 -18.54 -19.04 9.49
C THR A 717 -19.14 -18.33 10.71
N GLU A 718 -20.46 -18.36 10.87
CA GLU A 718 -21.18 -17.76 11.99
C GLU A 718 -20.88 -18.43 13.33
N GLU A 719 -20.69 -19.76 13.33
CA GLU A 719 -20.26 -20.51 14.50
C GLU A 719 -18.79 -20.24 14.82
N TRP A 720 -17.94 -20.17 13.79
CA TRP A 720 -16.51 -19.85 13.95
C TRP A 720 -16.28 -18.48 14.59
N MET A 721 -17.07 -17.47 14.21
CA MET A 721 -16.99 -16.12 14.75
C MET A 721 -17.72 -15.94 16.10
N ALA A 722 -18.45 -16.96 16.58
CA ALA A 722 -19.29 -16.83 17.77
C ALA A 722 -18.49 -16.84 19.08
N SER A 723 -18.91 -16.02 20.05
CA SER A 723 -18.52 -16.20 21.45
C SER A 723 -19.04 -17.53 22.00
N GLN A 724 -18.46 -18.03 23.10
CA GLN A 724 -18.90 -19.28 23.72
C GLN A 724 -20.42 -19.33 23.98
N ALA A 725 -21.00 -18.24 24.48
CA ALA A 725 -22.44 -18.16 24.74
C ALA A 725 -23.27 -18.20 23.45
N ALA A 726 -22.83 -17.47 22.41
CA ALA A 726 -23.51 -17.44 21.13
C ALA A 726 -23.37 -18.76 20.35
N TRP A 727 -22.25 -19.46 20.51
CA TRP A 727 -22.05 -20.80 19.96
C TRP A 727 -22.98 -21.82 20.61
N LEU A 728 -23.10 -21.83 21.95
CA LEU A 728 -24.03 -22.72 22.65
C LEU A 728 -25.48 -22.53 22.20
N ALA A 729 -25.87 -21.29 21.87
CA ALA A 729 -27.21 -20.98 21.36
C ALA A 729 -27.44 -21.41 19.90
N ARG A 730 -26.36 -21.52 19.10
CA ARG A 730 -26.42 -21.85 17.66
C ARG A 730 -26.12 -23.32 17.36
N LYS A 731 -25.41 -24.02 18.26
CA LYS A 731 -24.97 -25.40 18.06
C LYS A 731 -26.18 -26.30 17.77
N PRO A 732 -26.23 -26.97 16.60
CA PRO A 732 -27.33 -27.88 16.29
C PRO A 732 -27.27 -29.13 17.18
N PRO A 733 -28.42 -29.78 17.46
CA PRO A 733 -28.48 -30.99 18.29
C PRO A 733 -27.74 -32.18 17.66
N THR A 734 -27.69 -32.26 16.33
CA THR A 734 -26.89 -33.22 15.57
C THR A 734 -26.16 -32.48 14.46
N ARG A 735 -24.85 -32.71 14.31
CA ARG A 735 -24.04 -32.08 13.25
C ARG A 735 -23.78 -33.09 12.13
N PRO A 736 -24.39 -32.95 10.95
CA PRO A 736 -23.97 -33.73 9.78
C PRO A 736 -22.57 -33.25 9.37
N GLN A 737 -21.58 -34.13 9.42
CA GLN A 737 -20.23 -33.83 8.96
C GLN A 737 -20.12 -34.22 7.49
N THR A 738 -20.05 -33.24 6.60
CA THR A 738 -19.77 -33.45 5.18
C THR A 738 -18.26 -33.43 4.97
N THR A 739 -17.73 -34.44 4.30
CA THR A 739 -16.32 -34.48 3.94
C THR A 739 -16.10 -33.94 2.53
N LEU A 740 -14.89 -33.51 2.24
CA LEU A 740 -14.53 -32.94 0.95
C LEU A 740 -14.77 -33.95 -0.18
N CYS A 741 -14.41 -35.21 0.04
CA CYS A 741 -14.65 -36.30 -0.91
C CYS A 741 -16.14 -36.47 -1.20
N GLN A 742 -16.98 -36.46 -0.16
CA GLN A 742 -18.43 -36.55 -0.33
C GLN A 742 -18.98 -35.37 -1.15
N ALA A 743 -18.58 -34.13 -0.83
CA ALA A 743 -19.07 -32.94 -1.52
C ALA A 743 -18.66 -32.89 -3.00
N VAL A 744 -17.40 -33.25 -3.31
CA VAL A 744 -16.93 -33.34 -4.69
C VAL A 744 -17.62 -34.49 -5.42
N HIS A 745 -17.77 -35.65 -4.79
CA HIS A 745 -18.50 -36.78 -5.34
C HIS A 745 -19.95 -36.40 -5.69
N ASP A 746 -20.65 -35.69 -4.80
CA ASP A 746 -22.01 -35.21 -5.05
C ASP A 746 -22.09 -34.32 -6.28
N LEU A 747 -21.17 -33.34 -6.40
CA LEU A 747 -21.11 -32.46 -7.57
C LEU A 747 -20.85 -33.21 -8.87
N LEU A 748 -19.92 -34.16 -8.87
CA LEU A 748 -19.62 -34.98 -10.06
C LEU A 748 -20.81 -35.86 -10.47
N HIS A 749 -21.68 -36.25 -9.52
CA HIS A 749 -22.88 -37.05 -9.79
C HIS A 749 -24.15 -36.21 -10.01
N GLY A 750 -24.01 -34.92 -10.26
CA GLY A 750 -25.16 -34.06 -10.59
C GLY A 750 -25.95 -33.57 -9.38
N ARG A 751 -25.43 -33.72 -8.15
CA ARG A 751 -26.08 -33.27 -6.91
C ARG A 751 -25.42 -31.97 -6.41
N PRO A 752 -26.20 -30.97 -5.97
CA PRO A 752 -25.62 -29.75 -5.39
C PRO A 752 -24.91 -30.05 -4.07
N VAL A 753 -24.01 -29.15 -3.65
CA VAL A 753 -23.39 -29.22 -2.32
C VAL A 753 -24.48 -29.07 -1.25
N SER A 754 -24.39 -29.86 -0.18
CA SER A 754 -25.28 -29.78 0.98
C SER A 754 -25.38 -28.35 1.52
N GLU A 755 -26.60 -27.93 1.85
CA GLU A 755 -26.90 -26.62 2.49
C GLU A 755 -26.20 -26.42 3.84
N HIS A 756 -25.71 -27.50 4.46
CA HIS A 756 -24.99 -27.47 5.73
C HIS A 756 -23.52 -27.06 5.58
N VAL A 757 -23.00 -26.99 4.35
CA VAL A 757 -21.63 -26.58 4.06
C VAL A 757 -21.56 -25.05 4.01
N GLY A 758 -20.86 -24.44 4.98
CA GLY A 758 -20.69 -22.99 5.04
C GLY A 758 -19.73 -22.42 3.98
N SER A 759 -19.61 -21.09 3.91
CA SER A 759 -18.79 -20.37 2.92
C SER A 759 -17.38 -20.91 2.76
N PHE A 760 -16.68 -21.19 3.86
CA PHE A 760 -15.29 -21.67 3.81
C PHE A 760 -15.19 -23.13 3.32
N GLY A 761 -16.21 -23.95 3.59
CA GLY A 761 -16.35 -25.27 3.00
C GLY A 761 -16.56 -25.20 1.49
N LEU A 762 -17.44 -24.30 1.02
CA LEU A 762 -17.62 -24.05 -0.42
C LEU A 762 -16.33 -23.58 -1.09
N LEU A 763 -15.58 -22.67 -0.46
CA LEU A 763 -14.25 -22.23 -0.93
C LEU A 763 -13.28 -23.42 -1.09
N THR A 764 -13.30 -24.34 -0.13
CA THR A 764 -12.44 -25.54 -0.14
C THR A 764 -12.81 -26.48 -1.30
N VAL A 765 -14.11 -26.68 -1.54
CA VAL A 765 -14.60 -27.53 -2.64
C VAL A 765 -14.20 -26.96 -3.99
N ILE A 766 -14.34 -25.65 -4.23
CA ILE A 766 -13.94 -25.06 -5.51
C ILE A 766 -12.42 -25.07 -5.71
N ALA A 767 -11.63 -24.93 -4.65
CA ALA A 767 -10.18 -25.08 -4.72
C ALA A 767 -9.77 -26.52 -5.11
N ALA A 768 -10.46 -27.53 -4.59
CA ALA A 768 -10.23 -28.93 -4.99
C ALA A 768 -10.58 -29.18 -6.47
N LEU A 769 -11.72 -28.66 -6.95
CA LEU A 769 -12.12 -28.77 -8.35
C LEU A 769 -11.16 -28.02 -9.28
N GLN A 770 -10.68 -26.84 -8.88
CA GLN A 770 -9.71 -26.05 -9.63
C GLN A 770 -8.39 -26.80 -9.80
N ARG A 771 -7.88 -27.43 -8.73
CA ARG A 771 -6.65 -28.24 -8.81
C ARG A 771 -6.77 -29.37 -9.81
N ARG A 772 -7.95 -30.02 -9.87
CA ARG A 772 -8.25 -31.06 -10.86
C ARG A 772 -8.37 -30.50 -12.27
N ALA A 773 -8.97 -29.33 -12.45
CA ALA A 773 -9.03 -28.66 -13.75
C ALA A 773 -7.63 -28.32 -14.28
N CYS A 774 -6.74 -27.81 -13.42
CA CYS A 774 -5.36 -27.48 -13.80
C CYS A 774 -4.48 -28.68 -14.17
N SER A 775 -4.89 -29.90 -13.81
CA SER A 775 -4.05 -31.08 -13.96
C SER A 775 -4.40 -31.99 -15.14
N ILE A 776 -5.56 -31.79 -15.77
CA ILE A 776 -5.98 -32.51 -16.98
C ILE A 776 -4.93 -32.41 -18.09
N ASP A 777 -4.29 -31.24 -18.21
CA ASP A 777 -3.31 -30.91 -19.24
C ASP A 777 -1.86 -31.31 -18.90
N LEU A 778 -1.61 -32.02 -17.79
CA LEU A 778 -0.28 -32.54 -17.43
C LEU A 778 -0.07 -33.99 -17.90
N LEU A 779 -1.07 -34.57 -18.57
CA LEU A 779 -1.03 -35.90 -19.17
C LEU A 779 -0.12 -35.94 -20.41
N PRO A 780 0.76 -36.96 -20.56
CA PRO A 780 1.59 -37.10 -21.74
C PRO A 780 0.77 -37.19 -23.03
N THR A 781 1.22 -36.44 -24.04
CA THR A 781 0.57 -36.22 -25.33
C THR A 781 0.40 -37.51 -26.16
N GLY A 782 -0.84 -37.96 -26.29
CA GLY A 782 -1.34 -38.87 -27.34
C GLY A 782 -2.69 -38.35 -27.88
N PRO A 783 -3.25 -38.91 -28.97
CA PRO A 783 -4.59 -38.55 -29.43
C PRO A 783 -5.57 -38.71 -28.26
N ARG A 784 -6.34 -37.64 -27.96
CA ARG A 784 -7.21 -37.60 -26.78
C ARG A 784 -8.11 -38.83 -26.75
N PRO A 785 -7.99 -39.71 -25.74
CA PRO A 785 -8.95 -40.79 -25.56
C PRO A 785 -10.33 -40.18 -25.30
N SER A 786 -11.39 -40.87 -25.71
CA SER A 786 -12.78 -40.48 -25.42
C SER A 786 -13.03 -40.16 -23.93
N SER A 787 -12.26 -40.77 -23.02
CA SER A 787 -12.34 -40.57 -21.57
C SER A 787 -11.99 -39.17 -21.06
N ILE A 788 -11.20 -38.37 -21.80
CA ILE A 788 -10.87 -36.99 -21.39
C ILE A 788 -12.03 -36.03 -21.67
N CYS A 789 -12.76 -36.22 -22.78
CA CYS A 789 -13.93 -35.41 -23.12
C CYS A 789 -15.06 -35.58 -22.09
N ASP A 790 -15.25 -36.82 -21.61
CA ASP A 790 -16.18 -37.15 -20.55
C ASP A 790 -15.77 -36.48 -19.22
N THR A 791 -14.47 -36.47 -18.92
CA THR A 791 -13.92 -35.81 -17.72
C THR A 791 -14.11 -34.29 -17.74
N VAL A 792 -13.89 -33.65 -18.89
CA VAL A 792 -14.11 -32.19 -19.06
C VAL A 792 -15.59 -31.85 -18.88
N THR A 793 -16.49 -32.63 -19.47
CA THR A 793 -17.94 -32.44 -19.35
C THR A 793 -18.40 -32.63 -17.90
N LEU A 794 -17.88 -33.67 -17.22
CA LEU A 794 -18.18 -33.96 -15.83
C LEU A 794 -17.76 -32.81 -14.90
N LEU A 795 -16.55 -32.28 -15.08
CA LEU A 795 -16.06 -31.14 -14.31
C LEU A 795 -16.81 -29.84 -14.65
N ASP A 796 -17.17 -29.61 -15.92
CA ASP A 796 -18.00 -28.46 -16.30
C ASP A 796 -19.34 -28.46 -15.55
N ASN A 797 -19.99 -29.63 -15.49
CA ASN A 797 -21.23 -29.81 -14.74
C ASN A 797 -21.03 -29.59 -13.23
N ALA A 798 -19.96 -30.15 -12.66
CA ALA A 798 -19.63 -29.95 -11.25
C ALA A 798 -19.37 -28.47 -10.90
N LEU A 799 -18.67 -27.73 -11.76
CA LEU A 799 -18.41 -26.30 -11.57
C LEU A 799 -19.70 -25.47 -11.66
N ARG A 800 -20.64 -25.83 -12.55
CA ARG A 800 -21.97 -25.18 -12.63
C ARG A 800 -22.80 -25.43 -11.37
N LEU A 801 -22.86 -26.67 -10.91
CA LEU A 801 -23.58 -27.02 -9.69
C LEU A 801 -22.99 -26.36 -8.45
N TRP A 802 -21.65 -26.24 -8.39
CA TRP A 802 -21.01 -25.45 -7.34
C TRP A 802 -21.41 -23.98 -7.40
N GLU A 803 -21.45 -23.38 -8.61
CA GLU A 803 -21.89 -21.99 -8.79
C GLU A 803 -23.36 -21.79 -8.33
N ASP A 804 -24.23 -22.77 -8.57
CA ASP A 804 -25.61 -22.72 -8.09
C ASP A 804 -25.71 -22.86 -6.56
N SER A 805 -24.95 -23.77 -5.95
CA SER A 805 -24.82 -23.87 -4.49
C SER A 805 -24.31 -22.56 -3.86
N TRP A 806 -23.32 -21.92 -4.50
CA TRP A 806 -22.81 -20.61 -4.09
C TRP A 806 -23.90 -19.52 -4.10
N ARG A 807 -24.77 -19.52 -5.12
CA ARG A 807 -25.87 -18.54 -5.24
C ARG A 807 -26.91 -18.71 -4.13
N ILE A 808 -27.28 -19.95 -3.83
CA ILE A 808 -28.24 -20.27 -2.75
C ILE A 808 -27.69 -19.77 -1.42
N HIS A 809 -26.44 -20.11 -1.10
CA HIS A 809 -25.79 -19.68 0.12
C HIS A 809 -25.69 -18.14 0.23
N GLN A 810 -25.46 -17.44 -0.89
CA GLN A 810 -25.43 -15.97 -0.90
C GLN A 810 -26.81 -15.33 -0.66
N GLN A 811 -27.89 -15.97 -1.11
CA GLN A 811 -29.26 -15.49 -0.89
C GLN A 811 -29.72 -15.68 0.57
N ASP A 812 -29.28 -16.77 1.19
CA ASP A 812 -29.66 -17.15 2.55
C ASP A 812 -28.77 -16.54 3.65
N SER A 813 -27.63 -15.92 3.28
CA SER A 813 -26.72 -15.31 4.26
C SER A 813 -27.42 -14.16 5.04
N PRO A 814 -27.37 -14.18 6.39
CA PRO A 814 -27.99 -13.14 7.23
C PRO A 814 -27.32 -11.76 7.10
N SER A 815 -26.17 -11.68 6.43
CA SER A 815 -25.41 -10.45 6.17
C SER A 815 -26.05 -9.60 5.05
N ARG A 816 -27.28 -9.10 5.26
CA ARG A 816 -28.00 -8.22 4.31
C ARG A 816 -27.29 -6.88 3.95
N ALA A 817 -26.08 -6.64 4.47
CA ALA A 817 -25.34 -5.39 4.33
C ALA A 817 -24.05 -5.49 3.49
N GLY A 818 -23.67 -6.67 2.95
CA GLY A 818 -22.50 -6.83 2.08
C GLY A 818 -22.21 -8.29 1.67
N LEU A 819 -21.39 -8.50 0.63
CA LEU A 819 -20.91 -9.84 0.21
C LEU A 819 -19.83 -10.36 1.16
N ASP A 820 -19.92 -11.64 1.55
CA ASP A 820 -18.91 -12.36 2.34
C ASP A 820 -17.56 -12.42 1.57
N PRO A 821 -16.44 -11.92 2.13
CA PRO A 821 -15.13 -11.96 1.47
C PRO A 821 -14.72 -13.34 0.95
N ILE A 822 -15.00 -14.41 1.71
CA ILE A 822 -14.68 -15.79 1.36
C ILE A 822 -15.44 -16.23 0.09
N MET A 823 -16.71 -15.83 0.00
CA MET A 823 -17.55 -16.15 -1.14
C MET A 823 -17.10 -15.41 -2.40
N VAL A 824 -16.59 -14.18 -2.25
CA VAL A 824 -15.97 -13.45 -3.36
C VAL A 824 -14.71 -14.17 -3.83
N ASP A 825 -13.84 -14.60 -2.92
CA ASP A 825 -12.62 -15.34 -3.26
C ASP A 825 -12.92 -16.65 -4.00
N GLY A 826 -14.00 -17.36 -3.62
CA GLY A 826 -14.48 -18.55 -4.32
C GLY A 826 -14.79 -18.32 -5.79
N LEU A 827 -15.34 -17.16 -6.17
CA LEU A 827 -15.60 -16.83 -7.58
C LEU A 827 -14.32 -16.62 -8.40
N ALA A 828 -13.24 -16.15 -7.76
CA ALA A 828 -11.95 -16.07 -8.46
C ALA A 828 -11.35 -17.46 -8.71
N ILE A 829 -11.46 -18.38 -7.75
CA ILE A 829 -11.07 -19.78 -7.92
C ILE A 829 -11.92 -20.45 -9.00
N LEU A 830 -13.23 -20.19 -9.02
CA LEU A 830 -14.13 -20.68 -10.06
C LEU A 830 -13.70 -20.23 -11.47
N ASN A 831 -13.40 -18.94 -11.64
CA ASN A 831 -12.89 -18.44 -12.92
C ASN A 831 -11.57 -19.12 -13.31
N SER A 832 -10.62 -19.26 -12.37
CA SER A 832 -9.37 -20.00 -12.63
C SER A 832 -9.63 -21.46 -13.04
N ALA A 833 -10.58 -22.13 -12.39
CA ALA A 833 -10.97 -23.51 -12.70
C ALA A 833 -11.49 -23.63 -14.13
N TYR A 834 -12.44 -22.78 -14.54
CA TYR A 834 -12.96 -22.77 -15.91
C TYR A 834 -11.89 -22.46 -16.95
N TYR A 835 -11.05 -21.45 -16.69
CA TYR A 835 -9.96 -21.08 -17.59
C TYR A 835 -8.97 -22.22 -17.80
N ASN A 836 -8.60 -22.93 -16.73
CA ASN A 836 -7.65 -24.03 -16.82
C ASN A 836 -8.28 -25.34 -17.32
N LEU A 837 -9.59 -25.56 -17.11
CA LEU A 837 -10.32 -26.73 -17.62
C LEU A 837 -10.33 -26.78 -19.15
N VAL A 838 -10.53 -25.61 -19.79
CA VAL A 838 -10.65 -25.50 -21.25
C VAL A 838 -9.36 -25.00 -21.90
N CYS A 839 -8.68 -24.05 -21.25
CA CYS A 839 -7.56 -23.29 -21.83
C CYS A 839 -6.25 -23.40 -21.03
N GLY A 840 -6.05 -24.48 -20.27
CA GLY A 840 -4.89 -24.67 -19.38
C GLY A 840 -3.56 -24.63 -20.12
N ASN A 841 -3.44 -25.37 -21.23
CA ASN A 841 -2.25 -25.38 -22.09
C ASN A 841 -1.86 -23.98 -22.60
N GLN A 842 -2.85 -23.18 -23.00
CA GLN A 842 -2.67 -21.85 -23.56
C GLN A 842 -2.19 -20.85 -22.50
N ILE A 843 -2.78 -20.91 -21.30
CA ILE A 843 -2.38 -20.09 -20.16
C ILE A 843 -0.97 -20.45 -19.70
N ARG A 844 -0.66 -21.74 -19.59
CA ARG A 844 0.69 -22.23 -19.21
C ARG A 844 1.74 -21.79 -20.23
N TRP A 845 1.43 -21.88 -21.52
CA TRP A 845 2.29 -21.42 -22.59
C TRP A 845 2.56 -19.91 -22.50
N MET A 846 1.51 -19.10 -22.33
CA MET A 846 1.68 -17.65 -22.16
C MET A 846 2.53 -17.31 -20.94
N ARG A 847 2.25 -17.96 -19.80
CA ARG A 847 2.98 -17.74 -18.55
C ARG A 847 4.48 -18.06 -18.68
N ARG A 848 4.85 -19.13 -19.40
CA ARG A 848 6.26 -19.44 -19.71
C ARG A 848 6.88 -18.37 -20.61
N THR A 849 6.16 -17.96 -21.65
CA THR A 849 6.63 -16.98 -22.65
C THR A 849 6.92 -15.61 -22.02
N VAL A 850 6.02 -15.10 -21.17
CA VAL A 850 6.20 -13.79 -20.52
C VAL A 850 7.28 -13.76 -19.45
N ARG A 851 7.63 -14.93 -18.86
CA ARG A 851 8.72 -15.04 -17.87
C ARG A 851 10.10 -15.09 -18.52
N SER A 852 10.19 -15.58 -19.76
CA SER A 852 11.44 -15.76 -20.49
C SER A 852 11.35 -15.19 -21.91
N PRO A 853 11.16 -13.85 -22.08
CA PRO A 853 10.92 -13.24 -23.39
C PRO A 853 12.11 -13.30 -24.37
N ARG A 854 13.31 -13.68 -23.90
CA ARG A 854 14.51 -13.85 -24.75
C ARG A 854 14.53 -15.17 -25.53
N ALA A 855 13.67 -16.13 -25.20
CA ALA A 855 13.49 -17.33 -26.00
C ALA A 855 12.58 -16.99 -27.20
N SER A 856 13.06 -17.16 -28.43
CA SER A 856 12.21 -17.03 -29.61
C SER A 856 11.00 -17.94 -29.47
N VAL A 857 9.80 -17.38 -29.60
CA VAL A 857 8.56 -18.14 -29.55
C VAL A 857 8.60 -19.23 -30.63
N SER A 858 8.76 -20.50 -30.24
CA SER A 858 8.81 -21.61 -31.19
C SER A 858 7.44 -21.76 -31.87
N PRO A 859 7.37 -21.68 -33.22
CA PRO A 859 6.13 -21.94 -33.95
C PRO A 859 5.56 -23.34 -33.68
N VAL A 860 6.42 -24.31 -33.35
CA VAL A 860 6.02 -25.67 -33.01
C VAL A 860 5.37 -25.71 -31.63
N GLU A 861 5.95 -25.04 -30.63
CA GLU A 861 5.35 -24.97 -29.29
C GLU A 861 4.01 -24.23 -29.30
N PHE A 862 3.91 -23.16 -30.10
CA PHE A 862 2.64 -22.46 -30.29
C PHE A 862 1.60 -23.37 -30.96
N ALA A 863 1.98 -24.11 -32.01
CA ALA A 863 1.11 -25.09 -32.67
C ALA A 863 0.61 -26.15 -31.69
N THR A 864 1.48 -26.68 -30.83
CA THR A 864 1.09 -27.66 -29.81
C THR A 864 0.13 -27.09 -28.77
N SER A 865 0.21 -25.79 -28.46
CA SER A 865 -0.77 -25.12 -27.59
C SER A 865 -2.15 -24.95 -28.25
N THR A 866 -2.25 -25.08 -29.57
CA THR A 866 -3.51 -24.97 -30.33
C THR A 866 -4.19 -26.32 -30.57
N PHE A 867 -3.59 -27.42 -30.11
CA PHE A 867 -4.04 -28.76 -30.45
C PHE A 867 -5.40 -29.09 -29.79
N ALA A 868 -6.41 -29.29 -30.64
CA ALA A 868 -7.78 -29.73 -30.31
C ALA A 868 -8.45 -28.90 -29.21
N PHE A 869 -9.20 -27.86 -29.52
CA PHE A 869 -10.13 -27.25 -28.54
C PHE A 869 -11.51 -27.15 -29.16
N ASP A 870 -12.55 -27.20 -28.33
CA ASP A 870 -13.92 -26.93 -28.77
C ASP A 870 -14.09 -25.41 -28.93
N PRO A 871 -14.36 -24.89 -30.15
CA PRO A 871 -14.52 -23.45 -30.37
C PRO A 871 -15.63 -22.82 -29.53
N ALA A 872 -16.71 -23.52 -29.23
CA ALA A 872 -17.82 -23.00 -28.43
C ALA A 872 -17.42 -22.84 -26.96
N LEU A 873 -16.69 -23.82 -26.41
CA LEU A 873 -16.14 -23.73 -25.04
C LEU A 873 -15.09 -22.61 -24.95
N LEU A 874 -14.25 -22.45 -25.98
CA LEU A 874 -13.29 -21.34 -26.03
C LEU A 874 -13.99 -19.98 -26.05
N GLU A 875 -15.01 -19.79 -26.89
CA GLU A 875 -15.78 -18.54 -26.93
C GLU A 875 -16.40 -18.22 -25.56
N ARG A 876 -16.95 -19.24 -24.88
CA ARG A 876 -17.53 -19.11 -23.53
C ARG A 876 -16.49 -18.62 -22.52
N GLU A 877 -15.28 -19.20 -22.52
CA GLU A 877 -14.24 -18.80 -21.58
C GLU A 877 -13.66 -17.41 -21.87
N LEU A 878 -13.54 -17.05 -23.14
CA LEU A 878 -13.17 -15.70 -23.54
C LEU A 878 -14.21 -14.67 -23.07
N VAL A 879 -15.50 -14.96 -23.23
CA VAL A 879 -16.60 -14.11 -22.74
C VAL A 879 -16.56 -13.98 -21.22
N ARG A 880 -16.36 -15.09 -20.49
CA ARG A 880 -16.21 -15.11 -19.03
C ARG A 880 -15.05 -14.22 -18.59
N ALA A 881 -13.89 -14.31 -19.26
CA ALA A 881 -12.75 -13.46 -18.99
C ALA A 881 -13.04 -11.97 -19.24
N VAL A 882 -13.76 -11.61 -20.31
CA VAL A 882 -14.03 -10.18 -20.63
C VAL A 882 -14.93 -9.58 -19.57
N ARG A 883 -15.98 -10.29 -19.20
CA ARG A 883 -16.93 -9.81 -18.18
C ARG A 883 -16.27 -9.69 -16.81
N SER A 884 -15.41 -10.65 -16.45
CA SER A 884 -14.62 -10.60 -15.20
C SER A 884 -13.70 -9.38 -15.18
N LEU A 885 -12.96 -9.10 -16.25
CA LEU A 885 -12.11 -7.91 -16.35
C LEU A 885 -12.92 -6.61 -16.40
N GLY A 886 -14.02 -6.58 -17.14
CA GLY A 886 -14.92 -5.43 -17.23
C GLY A 886 -15.49 -5.04 -15.88
N LEU A 887 -15.96 -6.02 -15.10
CA LEU A 887 -16.42 -5.82 -13.73
C LEU A 887 -15.34 -5.15 -12.86
N ARG A 888 -14.10 -5.66 -12.93
CA ARG A 888 -12.97 -5.13 -12.16
C ARG A 888 -12.62 -3.71 -12.57
N ALA A 889 -12.60 -3.43 -13.87
CA ALA A 889 -12.33 -2.10 -14.39
C ALA A 889 -13.43 -1.08 -14.00
N ARG A 890 -14.72 -1.48 -13.97
CA ARG A 890 -15.83 -0.63 -13.48
C ARG A 890 -15.70 -0.23 -12.01
N HIS A 891 -15.25 -1.15 -11.15
CA HIS A 891 -15.01 -0.83 -9.74
C HIS A 891 -13.86 0.14 -9.51
N GLY A 892 -13.12 0.50 -10.55
CA GLY A 892 -12.16 1.58 -10.54
C GLY A 892 -10.76 1.13 -10.15
N ILE A 893 -9.82 1.35 -11.06
CA ILE A 893 -8.36 1.19 -10.92
C ILE A 893 -7.84 1.79 -9.60
N LYS A 894 -8.36 2.96 -9.20
CA LYS A 894 -7.95 3.65 -7.96
C LYS A 894 -8.54 3.06 -6.67
N HIS A 895 -9.74 2.47 -6.74
CA HIS A 895 -10.41 1.88 -5.58
C HIS A 895 -9.84 0.49 -5.28
N ILE A 896 -9.64 -0.35 -6.32
CA ILE A 896 -9.04 -1.68 -6.17
C ILE A 896 -7.57 -1.58 -5.72
N ASN A 897 -6.81 -0.58 -6.19
CA ASN A 897 -5.42 -0.38 -5.75
C ASN A 897 -5.26 0.10 -4.30
N ARG A 898 -6.19 0.91 -3.77
CA ARG A 898 -6.10 1.42 -2.39
C ARG A 898 -6.85 0.59 -1.35
N ILE A 899 -8.01 0.05 -1.71
CA ILE A 899 -8.95 -0.61 -0.79
C ILE A 899 -9.25 -2.04 -1.22
N GLY A 900 -9.04 -2.36 -2.50
CA GLY A 900 -9.38 -3.67 -3.04
C GLY A 900 -8.71 -4.82 -2.31
N GLN A 901 -7.42 -4.72 -1.99
CA GLN A 901 -6.71 -5.79 -1.26
C GLN A 901 -7.08 -5.88 0.23
N LEU A 902 -7.73 -4.87 0.80
CA LEU A 902 -8.30 -4.89 2.15
C LEU A 902 -9.70 -5.53 2.18
N ARG A 903 -10.33 -5.71 1.01
CA ARG A 903 -11.69 -6.25 0.84
C ARG A 903 -11.74 -7.53 -0.01
N TYR A 904 -10.68 -7.85 -0.74
CA TYR A 904 -10.59 -8.94 -1.72
C TYR A 904 -9.24 -9.64 -1.59
N ALA A 905 -9.21 -10.99 -1.60
CA ALA A 905 -7.95 -11.71 -1.46
C ALA A 905 -7.04 -11.57 -2.69
N ALA A 906 -5.76 -11.87 -2.50
CA ALA A 906 -4.78 -11.85 -3.57
C ALA A 906 -5.12 -12.81 -4.73
N TYR A 907 -5.85 -13.90 -4.48
CA TYR A 907 -6.28 -14.84 -5.52
C TYR A 907 -7.12 -14.17 -6.62
N GLN A 908 -7.85 -13.10 -6.29
CA GLN A 908 -8.58 -12.31 -7.28
C GLN A 908 -7.65 -11.78 -8.37
N GLN A 909 -6.43 -11.38 -8.04
CA GLN A 909 -5.48 -10.85 -9.02
C GLN A 909 -4.94 -11.95 -9.93
N LEU A 910 -4.78 -13.16 -9.40
CA LEU A 910 -4.31 -14.33 -10.15
C LEU A 910 -5.31 -14.74 -11.23
N SER A 911 -6.60 -14.85 -10.90
CA SER A 911 -7.62 -15.20 -11.89
C SER A 911 -7.80 -14.11 -12.95
N GLY A 912 -7.69 -12.83 -12.57
CA GLY A 912 -7.64 -11.73 -13.53
C GLY A 912 -6.44 -11.81 -14.49
N ALA A 913 -5.29 -12.27 -13.98
CA ALA A 913 -4.10 -12.51 -14.78
C ALA A 913 -4.25 -13.64 -15.79
N GLU A 914 -4.87 -14.75 -15.38
CA GLU A 914 -5.15 -15.88 -16.26
C GLU A 914 -6.07 -15.49 -17.41
N GLY A 915 -7.12 -14.69 -17.14
CA GLY A 915 -7.99 -14.12 -18.17
C GLY A 915 -7.22 -13.23 -19.16
N CYS A 916 -6.28 -12.41 -18.69
CA CYS A 916 -5.42 -11.59 -19.56
C CYS A 916 -4.47 -12.45 -20.41
N PHE A 917 -3.87 -13.50 -19.84
CA PHE A 917 -3.03 -14.42 -20.59
C PHE A 917 -3.82 -15.13 -21.69
N LEU A 918 -5.04 -15.56 -21.40
CA LEU A 918 -5.92 -16.15 -22.39
C LEU A 918 -6.18 -15.20 -23.58
N PHE A 919 -6.40 -13.91 -23.31
CA PHE A 919 -6.57 -12.90 -24.37
C PHE A 919 -5.33 -12.65 -25.21
N ALA A 920 -4.18 -12.56 -24.55
CA ALA A 920 -2.92 -12.38 -25.26
C ALA A 920 -2.62 -13.58 -26.16
N TRP A 921 -2.87 -14.80 -25.69
CA TRP A 921 -2.74 -16.01 -26.51
C TRP A 921 -3.67 -15.98 -27.73
N TYR A 922 -4.97 -15.72 -27.52
CA TYR A 922 -5.96 -15.67 -28.60
C TYR A 922 -5.58 -14.63 -29.66
N SER A 923 -5.12 -13.47 -29.22
CA SER A 923 -4.74 -12.36 -30.10
C SER A 923 -3.45 -12.65 -30.88
N LEU A 924 -2.44 -13.30 -30.26
CA LEU A 924 -1.23 -13.76 -30.94
C LEU A 924 -1.55 -14.78 -32.03
N GLY A 925 -2.46 -15.72 -31.75
CA GLY A 925 -2.87 -16.75 -32.72
C GLY A 925 -3.57 -16.19 -33.96
N ARG A 926 -4.36 -15.13 -33.81
CA ARG A 926 -4.98 -14.45 -34.96
C ARG A 926 -3.95 -13.73 -35.85
N LYS A 927 -2.87 -13.18 -35.28
CA LYS A 927 -1.87 -12.37 -36.00
C LYS A 927 -0.77 -13.21 -36.64
N ARG A 928 -0.19 -14.18 -35.91
CA ARG A 928 1.01 -14.93 -36.34
C ARG A 928 0.76 -16.06 -37.34
N ALA A 929 -0.47 -16.21 -37.84
CA ALA A 929 -0.84 -17.06 -38.97
C ALA A 929 -0.17 -18.46 -38.95
N GLN A 930 -0.68 -19.36 -38.10
CA GLN A 930 -0.68 -20.80 -38.43
C GLN A 930 -2.08 -21.22 -38.92
N PRO A 931 -2.17 -22.06 -39.97
CA PRO A 931 -2.96 -21.69 -41.14
C PRO A 931 -4.44 -22.13 -41.19
N VAL A 932 -5.04 -22.76 -40.17
CA VAL A 932 -6.41 -23.32 -40.34
C VAL A 932 -7.37 -23.01 -39.17
N LEU A 933 -7.06 -23.37 -37.92
CA LEU A 933 -8.05 -23.31 -36.83
C LEU A 933 -8.50 -21.88 -36.44
N MET A 934 -7.58 -20.94 -36.25
CA MET A 934 -7.92 -19.61 -35.70
C MET A 934 -8.50 -18.63 -36.73
N ARG A 935 -8.33 -18.91 -38.04
CA ARG A 935 -8.96 -18.12 -39.13
C ARG A 935 -10.44 -18.46 -39.32
N GLU A 936 -10.83 -19.70 -39.00
CA GLU A 936 -12.21 -20.19 -39.16
C GLU A 936 -13.09 -19.94 -37.92
N CYS A 937 -12.49 -19.74 -36.74
CA CYS A 937 -13.22 -19.43 -35.51
C CYS A 937 -13.67 -17.95 -35.47
N ASN A 938 -14.89 -17.69 -35.96
CA ASN A 938 -15.57 -16.41 -35.74
C ASN A 938 -16.35 -16.47 -34.42
N PHE A 939 -15.97 -15.64 -33.44
CA PHE A 939 -16.60 -15.56 -32.13
C PHE A 939 -17.44 -14.27 -32.01
N PRO A 940 -18.68 -14.25 -32.55
CA PRO A 940 -19.50 -13.04 -32.60
C PRO A 940 -19.92 -12.56 -31.21
N LEU A 941 -20.23 -13.48 -30.30
CA LEU A 941 -20.62 -13.15 -28.94
C LEU A 941 -19.44 -12.57 -28.18
N PHE A 942 -18.25 -13.14 -28.33
CA PHE A 942 -17.05 -12.58 -27.73
C PHE A 942 -16.81 -11.14 -28.22
N GLN A 943 -16.88 -10.91 -29.54
CA GLN A 943 -16.74 -9.58 -30.12
C GLN A 943 -17.80 -8.60 -29.63
N GLN A 944 -19.06 -9.04 -29.50
CA GLN A 944 -20.14 -8.25 -28.93
C GLN A 944 -19.84 -7.89 -27.47
N THR A 945 -19.46 -8.86 -26.65
CA THR A 945 -19.15 -8.66 -25.23
C THR A 945 -17.98 -7.69 -25.03
N VAL A 946 -16.96 -7.75 -25.90
CA VAL A 946 -15.84 -6.79 -25.91
C VAL A 946 -16.37 -5.38 -26.18
N LYS A 947 -17.23 -5.20 -27.19
CA LYS A 947 -17.81 -3.89 -27.53
C LYS A 947 -18.71 -3.33 -26.42
N GLU A 948 -19.53 -4.19 -25.82
CA GLU A 948 -20.39 -3.83 -24.69
C GLU A 948 -19.55 -3.40 -23.48
N THR A 949 -18.57 -4.20 -23.10
CA THR A 949 -17.67 -3.89 -21.98
C THR A 949 -16.88 -2.61 -22.24
N ALA A 950 -16.34 -2.43 -23.45
CA ALA A 950 -15.71 -1.20 -23.90
C ALA A 950 -16.63 0.03 -23.76
N HIS A 951 -17.89 -0.11 -24.17
CA HIS A 951 -18.89 0.94 -24.05
C HIS A 951 -19.21 1.27 -22.58
N GLU A 952 -19.38 0.25 -21.74
CA GLU A 952 -19.59 0.43 -20.30
C GLU A 952 -18.40 1.16 -19.64
N LEU A 953 -17.17 0.76 -19.95
CA LEU A 953 -15.96 1.39 -19.39
C LEU A 953 -15.80 2.85 -19.82
N ARG A 954 -16.15 3.19 -21.06
CA ARG A 954 -16.22 4.59 -21.52
C ARG A 954 -17.25 5.38 -20.72
N GLY A 955 -18.41 4.79 -20.42
CA GLY A 955 -19.44 5.40 -19.57
C GLY A 955 -18.96 5.65 -18.13
N SER A 956 -18.01 4.86 -17.63
CA SER A 956 -17.38 5.03 -16.31
C SER A 956 -16.16 5.98 -16.31
N GLY A 957 -15.88 6.69 -17.42
CA GLY A 957 -14.78 7.66 -17.51
C GLY A 957 -13.40 7.08 -17.85
N ILE A 958 -13.34 5.81 -18.29
CA ILE A 958 -12.11 5.17 -18.81
C ILE A 958 -12.13 5.29 -20.34
N HIS A 959 -11.32 6.19 -20.90
CA HIS A 959 -11.26 6.46 -22.34
C HIS A 959 -10.22 5.58 -23.06
N GLY A 960 -10.45 5.28 -24.33
CA GLY A 960 -9.53 4.51 -25.20
C GLY A 960 -9.83 3.02 -25.30
N CYS A 961 -10.72 2.45 -24.48
CA CYS A 961 -11.08 1.03 -24.52
C CYS A 961 -11.91 0.65 -25.76
N ASP A 962 -11.29 0.43 -26.92
CA ASP A 962 -11.99 0.07 -28.16
C ASP A 962 -11.87 -1.43 -28.53
N ASP A 963 -10.90 -2.14 -27.96
CA ASP A 963 -10.60 -3.54 -28.24
C ASP A 963 -10.01 -4.29 -27.03
N VAL A 964 -9.72 -5.57 -27.22
CA VAL A 964 -9.13 -6.46 -26.20
C VAL A 964 -7.78 -5.93 -25.69
N SER A 965 -6.94 -5.40 -26.59
CA SER A 965 -5.64 -4.81 -26.23
C SER A 965 -5.81 -3.63 -25.28
N THR A 966 -6.89 -2.86 -25.44
CA THR A 966 -7.12 -1.69 -24.61
C THR A 966 -7.86 -2.01 -23.31
N ILE A 967 -8.70 -3.05 -23.27
CA ILE A 967 -9.20 -3.62 -22.00
C ILE A 967 -8.01 -4.13 -21.15
N MET A 968 -7.05 -4.83 -21.78
CA MET A 968 -5.81 -5.24 -21.12
C MET A 968 -4.98 -4.04 -20.65
N ARG A 969 -4.93 -2.94 -21.41
CA ARG A 969 -4.28 -1.69 -20.98
C ARG A 969 -4.94 -1.07 -19.75
N GLY A 970 -6.27 -1.04 -19.69
CA GLY A 970 -6.99 -0.60 -18.49
C GLY A 970 -6.69 -1.48 -17.27
N TYR A 971 -6.48 -2.78 -17.46
CA TYR A 971 -6.07 -3.69 -16.39
C TYR A 971 -4.57 -3.60 -16.06
N GLU A 972 -3.70 -3.27 -17.01
CA GLU A 972 -2.30 -2.91 -16.79
C GLU A 972 -2.22 -1.67 -15.89
N GLU A 973 -2.96 -0.60 -16.22
CA GLU A 973 -3.10 0.57 -15.34
C GLU A 973 -3.67 0.20 -13.97
N LEU A 974 -4.54 -0.83 -13.91
CA LEU A 974 -5.03 -1.39 -12.64
C LEU A 974 -3.93 -2.02 -11.80
N LEU A 975 -2.93 -2.70 -12.38
CA LEU A 975 -1.87 -3.35 -11.60
C LEU A 975 -0.61 -2.50 -11.39
N GLY A 976 -0.46 -1.39 -12.11
CA GLY A 976 0.71 -0.51 -12.04
C GLY A 976 0.77 0.44 -10.83
N GLY A 977 -0.22 0.39 -9.94
CA GLY A 977 -0.29 1.21 -8.71
C GLY A 977 0.48 0.62 -7.53
N THR A 978 0.55 1.37 -6.41
CA THR A 978 1.12 0.89 -5.14
C THR A 978 0.18 -0.17 -4.52
N THR A 979 0.52 -1.44 -4.70
CA THR A 979 -0.24 -2.58 -4.17
C THR A 979 0.33 -3.08 -2.84
N ILE A 980 -0.52 -3.58 -1.94
CA ILE A 980 -0.10 -4.17 -0.65
C ILE A 980 0.83 -5.36 -0.90
N TRP A 981 0.47 -6.22 -1.86
CA TRP A 981 1.29 -7.37 -2.24
C TRP A 981 2.19 -7.07 -3.45
N PRO A 982 3.50 -7.36 -3.37
CA PRO A 982 4.41 -7.20 -4.51
C PRO A 982 4.12 -8.13 -5.70
N VAL A 983 3.37 -9.23 -5.53
CA VAL A 983 2.96 -10.11 -6.64
C VAL A 983 2.19 -9.36 -7.72
N SER A 984 1.41 -8.32 -7.38
CA SER A 984 0.68 -7.51 -8.36
C SER A 984 1.63 -6.83 -9.34
N ARG A 985 2.78 -6.35 -8.86
CA ARG A 985 3.84 -5.78 -9.70
C ARG A 985 4.49 -6.83 -10.59
N THR A 986 4.72 -8.05 -10.08
CA THR A 986 5.23 -9.16 -10.91
C THR A 986 4.24 -9.49 -12.04
N LEU A 987 2.94 -9.51 -11.75
CA LEU A 987 1.89 -9.74 -12.76
C LEU A 987 1.80 -8.58 -13.76
N PHE A 988 1.92 -7.34 -13.29
CA PHE A 988 2.00 -6.15 -14.14
C PHE A 988 3.14 -6.26 -15.17
N GLU A 989 4.36 -6.57 -14.73
CA GLU A 989 5.53 -6.74 -15.62
C GLU A 989 5.31 -7.87 -16.65
N GLN A 990 4.67 -8.97 -16.23
CA GLN A 990 4.30 -10.06 -17.13
C GLN A 990 3.28 -9.62 -18.18
N PHE A 991 2.31 -8.76 -17.83
CA PHE A 991 1.34 -8.24 -18.79
C PHE A 991 1.95 -7.23 -19.76
N GLN A 992 2.85 -6.37 -19.28
CA GLN A 992 3.59 -5.49 -20.18
C GLN A 992 4.34 -6.29 -21.23
N THR A 993 4.96 -7.40 -20.82
CA THR A 993 5.63 -8.32 -21.73
C THR A 993 4.64 -8.99 -22.70
N ALA A 994 3.51 -9.49 -22.20
CA ALA A 994 2.44 -10.05 -23.06
C ALA A 994 1.94 -9.04 -24.10
N ARG A 995 1.75 -7.78 -23.71
CA ARG A 995 1.33 -6.70 -24.61
C ARG A 995 2.40 -6.34 -25.64
N ARG A 996 3.67 -6.24 -25.24
CA ARG A 996 4.77 -6.00 -26.20
C ARG A 996 4.82 -7.08 -27.27
N LEU A 997 4.65 -8.36 -26.90
CA LEU A 997 4.57 -9.45 -27.87
C LEU A 997 3.39 -9.27 -28.87
N LEU A 998 2.27 -8.69 -28.42
CA LEU A 998 1.13 -8.34 -29.29
C LEU A 998 1.39 -7.13 -30.19
N GLU A 999 2.22 -6.18 -29.76
CA GLU A 999 2.58 -4.98 -30.51
C GLU A 999 3.69 -5.25 -31.52
N GLU A 1000 4.72 -6.01 -31.15
CA GLU A 1000 5.81 -6.43 -32.03
C GLU A 1000 5.29 -7.31 -33.17
N SER A 1001 4.25 -8.11 -32.95
CA SER A 1001 3.56 -8.85 -34.01
C SER A 1001 2.71 -7.99 -34.97
N ASN A 1002 2.65 -6.66 -34.79
CA ASN A 1002 2.10 -5.72 -35.78
C ASN A 1002 3.17 -5.09 -36.69
N ALA A 1003 4.46 -5.31 -36.41
CA ALA A 1003 5.57 -4.67 -37.14
C ALA A 1003 6.10 -5.50 -38.33
N ASP A 1004 5.73 -6.78 -38.39
CA ASP A 1004 5.92 -7.71 -39.52
C ASP A 1004 4.60 -7.91 -40.28
#